data_AF-A0A976L8J1-F1
#
_entry.id   AF-A0A976L8J1-F1
#
_cell.length_a   1.000
_cell.length_b   1.000
_cell.length_c   1.000
_cell.angle_alpha   90.00
_cell.angle_beta   90.00
_cell.angle_gamma   90.00
#
_symmetry.space_group_name_H-M   'P 1'
#
loop_
_entity.id
_entity.type
_entity.pdbx_description
1 polymer ?
#
loop_
_entity_poly.entity_id
_entity_poly.type
_entity_poly.pdbx_seq_one_letter_code
_entity_poly.pdbx_strand_id
1 'polypeptide(L)'
;AQGKVVMHCVSPPHVTMDCYFSGANVTGRSKLSLSQWVHVVHTYEQGESRLYVNGVLDGITKTQSAPLALKSPSRLFLGGWYHHYDFVGDLDEVRVSQVVRSPEWIKLQYANQQPHQTLVGPIVQPGDEFSVSQTQIAILEGRSVTIPVKAGGAQMIQWIEKRDGHESIVATDRFSFTFNAGRVLGNQSATLTVKAIYANEIKSHDIAITIRDDIPEPVFTLAAPENWNGRETIEVVPQFKNLAAMQEKGEGQINVSWTVDNVAVMHRIDAGRLVLTRAQGSGSLRVTASIDNGGAKVIESITITVKEPPPSEDIWVSRPLSETEQPQDNQFIARDEPGRGGVAFGSLVYAGSLTDVADSVFVRVFADDQLFATQTATLNAEKKYSLSVKLHVGLITYRTEFGSKTGEEETLLHSASNIVCGDAYLIIGQSNAVATDFGVENPLMASHWVRTFGSTASDPDGSRLMLWGNAEARSAGGKSEIGFWGMELARRLVESEKIPICLINGAVGGTRIDQHQRNNANPTDVGTIYGRQLWRTQQAKLTHGIRAVLWHQGENDQGADGPTGGYGYETYRQFFVDLAASWKEDYPNIQHYYAFQIWPKSCSMGINGSDNHLREVQRTLPKLFSNLSVMSTLGIKPPGGCHFPAKGYAEFARLLHPMMQQHLYHRHLDGSFDPPNLKGASFTSSQRDELILEFSNHVEWKDSLVNQFHLDGPAMQVVTGSAKGNHVTLKLKESTTSKTITYLDSANWNPDNLLYGENGLAALTFCDVPIQENK
;
A
#
# COMPACT_ATOMS: atom_id res chain seq x y z
N ALA A 1 35.52 9.96 -12.08
CA ALA A 1 34.59 8.82 -12.13
C ALA A 1 34.31 8.46 -13.58
N GLN A 2 34.04 7.18 -13.90
CA GLN A 2 33.53 6.80 -15.23
C GLN A 2 32.07 7.26 -15.31
N GLY A 3 31.69 7.96 -16.39
CA GLY A 3 30.32 8.34 -16.62
C GLY A 3 29.42 7.13 -16.87
N LYS A 4 28.13 7.29 -16.60
CA LYS A 4 27.10 6.28 -16.86
C LYS A 4 25.91 6.95 -17.50
N VAL A 5 25.14 6.19 -18.28
CA VAL A 5 23.88 6.63 -18.87
C VAL A 5 22.82 5.62 -18.46
N VAL A 6 21.76 6.10 -17.82
CA VAL A 6 20.64 5.28 -17.37
C VAL A 6 19.36 5.87 -17.94
N MET A 7 18.56 5.03 -18.59
CA MET A 7 17.21 5.38 -19.04
C MET A 7 16.24 4.87 -17.99
N HIS A 8 15.46 5.76 -17.38
CA HIS A 8 14.44 5.41 -16.41
C HIS A 8 13.06 5.68 -16.98
N CYS A 9 12.14 4.74 -16.77
CA CYS A 9 10.72 5.02 -16.77
C CYS A 9 10.33 5.33 -15.32
N VAL A 10 9.96 6.57 -15.04
CA VAL A 10 9.66 7.07 -13.68
C VAL A 10 8.20 7.47 -13.56
N SER A 11 7.74 7.67 -12.34
CA SER A 11 6.38 8.12 -12.01
C SER A 11 6.32 9.67 -11.91
N PRO A 12 5.29 10.37 -12.45
CA PRO A 12 4.26 9.88 -13.39
C PRO A 12 4.90 9.27 -14.63
N PRO A 13 4.32 8.24 -15.28
CA PRO A 13 4.97 7.52 -16.39
C PRO A 13 5.62 8.45 -17.41
N HIS A 14 6.93 8.65 -17.35
CA HIS A 14 7.70 9.45 -18.31
C HIS A 14 9.14 8.92 -18.35
N VAL A 15 9.85 9.24 -19.43
CA VAL A 15 11.25 8.84 -19.56
C VAL A 15 12.16 9.94 -19.02
N THR A 16 13.15 9.56 -18.23
CA THR A 16 14.30 10.42 -17.93
C THR A 16 15.60 9.71 -18.25
N MET A 17 16.59 10.48 -18.69
CA MET A 17 17.95 10.03 -18.96
C MET A 17 18.89 10.63 -17.93
N ASP A 18 19.43 9.78 -17.06
CA ASP A 18 20.42 10.15 -16.06
C ASP A 18 21.83 9.83 -16.59
N CYS A 19 22.56 10.89 -16.93
CA CYS A 19 23.94 10.86 -17.41
C CYS A 19 24.91 11.21 -16.27
N TYR A 20 25.06 10.28 -15.33
CA TYR A 20 25.94 10.42 -14.16
C TYR A 20 27.37 10.84 -14.56
N PHE A 21 27.92 11.80 -13.80
CA PHE A 21 29.27 12.35 -13.99
C PHE A 21 29.54 12.93 -15.39
N SER A 22 28.48 13.18 -16.16
CA SER A 22 28.54 13.65 -17.55
C SER A 22 27.80 14.99 -17.73
N GLY A 23 26.80 15.30 -16.88
CA GLY A 23 26.08 16.60 -16.93
C GLY A 23 25.12 16.72 -18.13
N ALA A 24 24.85 15.59 -18.78
CA ALA A 24 24.06 15.46 -20.00
C ALA A 24 22.66 14.86 -19.72
N ASN A 25 22.11 15.09 -18.53
CA ASN A 25 20.79 14.58 -18.14
C ASN A 25 19.71 15.19 -19.04
N VAL A 26 18.63 14.47 -19.30
CA VAL A 26 17.44 15.03 -19.98
C VAL A 26 16.18 14.33 -19.51
N THR A 27 15.17 15.12 -19.15
CA THR A 27 13.87 14.62 -18.70
C THR A 27 12.81 14.87 -19.76
N GLY A 28 12.02 13.84 -20.05
CA GLY A 28 10.88 13.88 -20.96
C GLY A 28 9.71 14.64 -20.36
N ARG A 29 8.82 15.14 -21.22
CA ARG A 29 7.66 15.96 -20.82
C ARG A 29 6.35 15.21 -20.97
N SER A 30 6.30 14.24 -21.88
CA SER A 30 5.08 13.49 -22.17
C SER A 30 4.86 12.40 -21.14
N LYS A 31 3.60 12.30 -20.68
CA LYS A 31 3.15 11.13 -19.94
C LYS A 31 3.01 9.95 -20.91
N LEU A 32 3.60 8.82 -20.57
CA LEU A 32 3.52 7.57 -21.30
C LEU A 32 2.22 6.85 -20.97
N SER A 33 1.60 6.26 -21.99
CA SER A 33 0.56 5.27 -21.81
C SER A 33 1.20 3.94 -21.39
N LEU A 34 0.85 3.46 -20.20
CA LEU A 34 1.28 2.14 -19.73
C LEU A 34 0.56 1.03 -20.51
N SER A 35 1.16 -0.17 -20.56
CA SER A 35 0.64 -1.35 -21.27
C SER A 35 0.55 -1.19 -22.80
N GLN A 36 1.38 -0.32 -23.37
CA GLN A 36 1.54 -0.13 -24.82
C GLN A 36 3.03 -0.07 -25.19
N TRP A 37 3.36 -0.44 -26.43
CA TRP A 37 4.72 -0.27 -26.95
C TRP A 37 5.05 1.22 -27.13
N VAL A 38 6.18 1.65 -26.58
CA VAL A 38 6.68 3.03 -26.70
C VAL A 38 8.09 2.98 -27.29
N HIS A 39 8.33 3.74 -28.36
CA HIS A 39 9.66 3.89 -28.93
C HIS A 39 10.37 5.08 -28.32
N VAL A 40 11.54 4.86 -27.72
CA VAL A 40 12.30 5.90 -27.00
C VAL A 40 13.71 6.01 -27.59
N VAL A 41 14.14 7.24 -27.89
CA VAL A 41 15.49 7.51 -28.39
C VAL A 41 16.13 8.64 -27.60
N HIS A 42 17.30 8.38 -27.02
CA HIS A 42 18.18 9.41 -26.49
C HIS A 42 19.29 9.69 -27.49
N THR A 43 19.46 10.96 -27.87
CA THR A 43 20.60 11.42 -28.66
C THR A 43 21.42 12.43 -27.88
N TYR A 44 22.72 12.37 -28.04
CA TYR A 44 23.65 13.29 -27.40
C TYR A 44 24.64 13.84 -28.41
N GLU A 45 24.79 15.16 -28.42
CA GLU A 45 25.90 15.91 -29.01
C GLU A 45 26.58 16.71 -27.89
N GLN A 46 27.83 17.12 -28.06
CA GLN A 46 28.54 17.81 -26.98
C GLN A 46 27.80 19.05 -26.49
N GLY A 47 27.36 19.00 -25.22
CA GLY A 47 26.56 20.03 -24.57
C GLY A 47 25.07 20.04 -24.88
N GLU A 48 24.55 19.04 -25.59
CA GLU A 48 23.12 18.94 -25.93
C GLU A 48 22.62 17.48 -25.90
N SER A 49 21.73 17.20 -24.94
CA SER A 49 20.99 15.94 -24.84
C SER A 49 19.55 16.13 -25.28
N ARG A 50 19.05 15.22 -26.11
CA ARG A 50 17.67 15.20 -26.60
C ARG A 50 17.05 13.83 -26.37
N LEU A 51 15.79 13.85 -25.96
CA LEU A 51 14.97 12.67 -25.75
C LEU A 51 13.79 12.72 -26.72
N TYR A 52 13.53 11.62 -27.41
CA TYR A 52 12.42 11.46 -28.32
C TYR A 52 11.53 10.31 -27.85
N VAL A 53 10.21 10.50 -27.93
CA VAL A 53 9.19 9.50 -27.63
C VAL A 53 8.31 9.36 -28.87
N ASN A 54 8.12 8.14 -29.33
CA ASN A 54 7.31 7.80 -30.52
C ASN A 54 7.67 8.65 -31.75
N GLY A 55 8.97 8.86 -31.96
CA GLY A 55 9.47 9.63 -33.11
C GLY A 55 9.38 11.15 -32.97
N VAL A 56 8.88 11.67 -31.86
CA VAL A 56 8.69 13.12 -31.59
C VAL A 56 9.66 13.58 -30.51
N LEU A 57 10.24 14.78 -30.65
CA LEU A 57 11.11 15.37 -29.63
C LEU A 57 10.29 15.66 -28.35
N ASP A 58 10.72 15.09 -27.23
CA ASP A 58 10.00 15.13 -25.96
C ASP A 58 10.75 15.93 -24.87
N GLY A 59 12.09 15.87 -24.87
CA GLY A 59 12.93 16.56 -23.91
C GLY A 59 14.21 17.10 -24.54
N ILE A 60 14.68 18.24 -24.05
CA ILE A 60 15.96 18.83 -24.44
C ILE A 60 16.64 19.43 -23.22
N THR A 61 17.93 19.17 -23.07
CA THR A 61 18.78 19.82 -22.06
C THR A 61 20.06 20.28 -22.73
N LYS A 62 20.38 21.56 -22.51
CA LYS A 62 21.60 22.19 -23.01
C LYS A 62 22.46 22.57 -21.83
N THR A 63 23.60 21.92 -21.69
CA THR A 63 24.58 22.18 -20.64
C THR A 63 25.90 22.48 -21.31
N GLN A 64 26.44 23.69 -21.13
CA GLN A 64 27.61 24.13 -21.88
C GLN A 64 28.77 23.13 -21.76
N SER A 65 29.22 22.61 -22.91
CA SER A 65 30.34 21.66 -23.02
C SER A 65 30.22 20.38 -22.18
N ALA A 66 29.02 20.03 -21.70
CA ALA A 66 28.81 18.80 -20.94
C ALA A 66 29.21 17.59 -21.78
N PRO A 67 30.12 16.71 -21.30
CA PRO A 67 30.53 15.50 -22.00
C PRO A 67 29.49 14.37 -21.84
N LEU A 68 29.61 13.29 -22.62
CA LEU A 68 29.04 11.98 -22.31
C LEU A 68 30.21 11.06 -21.98
N ALA A 69 30.59 11.00 -20.71
CA ALA A 69 31.87 10.46 -20.26
C ALA A 69 31.91 8.91 -20.18
N LEU A 70 31.44 8.23 -21.24
CA LEU A 70 31.46 6.78 -21.37
C LEU A 70 32.85 6.31 -21.84
N LYS A 71 33.46 5.37 -21.10
CA LYS A 71 34.73 4.73 -21.49
C LYS A 71 34.47 3.36 -22.11
N SER A 72 35.16 3.02 -23.19
CA SER A 72 35.12 1.68 -23.78
C SER A 72 36.16 0.76 -23.10
N PRO A 73 35.81 -0.49 -22.73
CA PRO A 73 34.47 -1.09 -22.83
C PRO A 73 33.53 -0.60 -21.71
N SER A 74 32.25 -0.42 -22.03
CA SER A 74 31.19 -0.14 -21.05
C SER A 74 30.26 -1.35 -20.91
N ARG A 75 29.76 -1.58 -19.69
CA ARG A 75 28.74 -2.61 -19.43
C ARG A 75 27.37 -2.11 -19.87
N LEU A 76 26.59 -2.98 -20.48
CA LEU A 76 25.18 -2.74 -20.82
C LEU A 76 24.30 -3.66 -19.96
N PHE A 77 23.28 -3.09 -19.35
CA PHE A 77 22.25 -3.81 -18.62
C PHE A 77 20.89 -3.42 -19.19
N LEU A 78 19.95 -4.37 -19.24
CA LEU A 78 18.59 -4.17 -19.72
C LEU A 78 17.61 -4.65 -18.62
N GLY A 79 16.55 -3.89 -18.37
CA GLY A 79 15.55 -4.19 -17.35
C GLY A 79 16.01 -4.02 -15.89
N GLY A 80 17.19 -3.44 -15.66
CA GLY A 80 17.79 -3.32 -14.34
C GLY A 80 19.29 -3.02 -14.39
N TRP A 81 19.97 -3.02 -13.24
CA TRP A 81 21.43 -2.97 -13.15
C TRP A 81 21.96 -3.73 -11.92
N TYR A 82 23.23 -4.16 -11.92
CA TYR A 82 23.91 -4.75 -10.74
C TYR A 82 23.05 -5.72 -9.88
N HIS A 83 22.42 -6.71 -10.51
CA HIS A 83 21.56 -7.71 -9.84
C HIS A 83 20.21 -7.19 -9.29
N HIS A 84 19.84 -5.95 -9.59
CA HIS A 84 18.52 -5.38 -9.34
C HIS A 84 17.78 -5.21 -10.67
N TYR A 85 16.78 -6.05 -10.93
CA TYR A 85 15.97 -6.06 -12.15
C TYR A 85 14.51 -5.80 -11.79
N ASP A 86 14.20 -4.52 -11.58
CA ASP A 86 12.94 -3.99 -11.08
C ASP A 86 12.04 -3.42 -12.18
N PHE A 87 12.48 -3.45 -13.44
CA PHE A 87 11.63 -3.07 -14.57
C PHE A 87 10.53 -4.11 -14.79
N VAL A 88 9.28 -3.68 -14.64
CA VAL A 88 8.09 -4.51 -14.90
C VAL A 88 7.52 -4.12 -16.27
N GLY A 89 7.91 -4.88 -17.30
CA GLY A 89 7.46 -4.69 -18.68
C GLY A 89 8.35 -5.43 -19.69
N ASP A 90 7.95 -5.39 -20.96
CA ASP A 90 8.71 -5.99 -22.07
C ASP A 90 9.67 -4.97 -22.70
N LEU A 91 10.84 -5.44 -23.17
CA LEU A 91 11.82 -4.66 -23.92
C LEU A 91 12.16 -5.38 -25.23
N ASP A 92 12.19 -4.66 -26.34
CA ASP A 92 12.54 -5.18 -27.65
C ASP A 92 13.41 -4.19 -28.44
N GLU A 93 14.17 -4.69 -29.42
CA GLU A 93 14.94 -3.90 -30.41
C GLU A 93 15.90 -2.84 -29.83
N VAL A 94 16.54 -3.12 -28.69
CA VAL A 94 17.48 -2.20 -28.03
C VAL A 94 18.77 -2.01 -28.84
N ARG A 95 19.09 -0.75 -29.18
CA ARG A 95 20.22 -0.39 -30.06
C ARG A 95 21.07 0.74 -29.46
N VAL A 96 22.38 0.67 -29.69
CA VAL A 96 23.32 1.76 -29.39
C VAL A 96 24.05 2.14 -30.68
N SER A 97 24.19 3.45 -30.95
CA SER A 97 24.85 3.96 -32.16
C SER A 97 25.89 5.01 -31.83
N GLN A 98 26.98 5.02 -32.59
CA GLN A 98 28.00 6.09 -32.55
C GLN A 98 27.64 7.30 -33.42
N VAL A 99 26.52 7.24 -34.13
CA VAL A 99 26.03 8.32 -35.00
C VAL A 99 24.79 8.93 -34.38
N VAL A 100 24.81 10.25 -34.21
CA VAL A 100 23.64 11.03 -33.78
C VAL A 100 22.61 10.97 -34.90
N ARG A 101 21.45 10.39 -34.60
CA ARG A 101 20.35 10.29 -35.56
C ARG A 101 19.59 11.61 -35.63
N SER A 102 19.29 12.05 -36.84
CA SER A 102 18.48 13.25 -37.04
C SER A 102 17.04 13.01 -36.57
N PRO A 103 16.28 14.06 -36.22
CA PRO A 103 14.87 13.94 -35.90
C PRO A 103 14.07 13.17 -36.97
N GLU A 104 14.36 13.40 -38.25
CA GLU A 104 13.69 12.76 -39.38
C GLU A 104 14.01 11.26 -39.43
N TRP A 105 15.26 10.86 -39.15
CA TRP A 105 15.64 9.45 -39.07
C TRP A 105 14.94 8.74 -37.91
N ILE A 106 14.85 9.41 -36.75
CA ILE A 106 14.18 8.85 -35.57
C ILE A 106 12.68 8.68 -35.82
N LYS A 107 12.06 9.66 -36.47
CA LYS A 107 10.67 9.58 -36.93
C LYS A 107 10.47 8.45 -37.92
N LEU A 108 11.38 8.29 -38.89
CA LEU A 108 11.38 7.21 -39.86
C LEU A 108 11.51 5.82 -39.20
N GLN A 109 12.41 5.68 -38.22
CA GLN A 109 12.57 4.41 -37.48
C GLN A 109 11.28 4.02 -36.75
N TYR A 110 10.64 4.96 -36.06
CA TYR A 110 9.35 4.72 -35.42
C TYR A 110 8.26 4.35 -36.44
N ALA A 111 8.22 5.04 -37.59
CA ALA A 111 7.28 4.76 -38.67
C ALA A 111 7.42 3.35 -39.26
N ASN A 112 8.61 2.75 -39.22
CA ASN A 112 8.88 1.42 -39.76
C ASN A 112 8.59 0.27 -38.76
N GLN A 113 8.43 0.57 -37.48
CA GLN A 113 8.29 -0.45 -36.42
C GLN A 113 6.86 -0.57 -35.88
N GLN A 114 5.95 0.26 -36.37
CA GLN A 114 4.56 0.26 -35.94
C GLN A 114 3.72 -0.79 -36.72
N PRO A 115 2.72 -1.44 -36.08
CA PRO A 115 1.85 -2.43 -36.72
C PRO A 115 1.13 -1.97 -38.01
N HIS A 116 1.11 -0.66 -38.27
CA HIS A 116 0.56 0.01 -39.45
C HIS A 116 1.61 0.91 -40.12
N GLN A 117 2.83 0.39 -40.31
CA GLN A 117 3.93 1.15 -40.91
C GLN A 117 3.51 1.88 -42.20
N THR A 118 4.00 3.10 -42.38
CA THR A 118 3.62 3.96 -43.51
C THR A 118 4.74 4.09 -44.56
N LEU A 119 5.75 3.23 -44.50
CA LEU A 119 7.02 3.39 -45.21
C LEU A 119 7.10 2.63 -46.53
N VAL A 120 6.53 1.43 -46.62
CA VAL A 120 6.51 0.60 -47.83
C VAL A 120 5.09 0.19 -48.17
N GLY A 121 4.73 0.13 -49.45
CA GLY A 121 3.39 -0.23 -49.90
C GLY A 121 3.17 -1.72 -50.17
N PRO A 122 1.99 -2.13 -50.70
CA PRO A 122 1.72 -3.51 -51.05
C PRO A 122 2.54 -3.92 -52.30
N ILE A 123 2.55 -5.22 -52.62
CA ILE A 123 2.96 -5.66 -53.97
C ILE A 123 2.03 -4.97 -54.98
N VAL A 124 2.61 -4.13 -55.84
CA VAL A 124 1.87 -3.34 -56.83
C VAL A 124 1.18 -4.30 -57.79
N GLN A 125 -0.15 -4.36 -57.71
CA GLN A 125 -0.95 -5.15 -58.63
C GLN A 125 -1.02 -4.46 -60.00
N PRO A 126 -1.09 -5.21 -61.11
CA PRO A 126 -1.29 -4.61 -62.43
C PRO A 126 -2.64 -3.86 -62.53
N GLY A 127 -2.68 -2.81 -63.36
CA GLY A 127 -3.88 -1.98 -63.61
C GLY A 127 -3.77 -0.56 -63.06
N ASP A 128 -4.84 0.22 -63.18
CA ASP A 128 -4.96 1.61 -62.70
C ASP A 128 -6.30 1.90 -61.99
N GLU A 129 -7.09 0.85 -61.75
CA GLU A 129 -8.43 0.92 -61.15
C GLU A 129 -8.34 1.40 -59.70
N PHE A 130 -9.13 2.43 -59.36
CA PHE A 130 -9.43 2.82 -57.98
C PHE A 130 -10.95 2.85 -57.80
N SER A 131 -11.50 1.96 -56.96
CA SER A 131 -12.92 1.97 -56.64
C SER A 131 -13.19 1.44 -55.24
N VAL A 132 -14.13 2.12 -54.56
CA VAL A 132 -14.75 1.69 -53.30
C VAL A 132 -16.26 1.76 -53.52
N SER A 133 -16.97 0.68 -53.22
CA SER A 133 -18.41 0.62 -53.50
C SER A 133 -19.25 1.39 -52.47
N GLN A 134 -18.71 1.63 -51.28
CA GLN A 134 -19.39 2.36 -50.20
C GLN A 134 -19.02 3.85 -50.22
N THR A 135 -20.04 4.71 -50.17
CA THR A 135 -19.89 6.17 -49.93
C THR A 135 -20.36 6.58 -48.53
N GLN A 136 -21.24 5.77 -47.95
CA GLN A 136 -21.76 5.94 -46.61
C GLN A 136 -22.06 4.58 -45.97
N ILE A 137 -21.92 4.50 -44.66
CA ILE A 137 -22.20 3.32 -43.86
C ILE A 137 -23.00 3.76 -42.63
N ALA A 138 -24.13 3.10 -42.37
CA ALA A 138 -24.79 3.16 -41.08
C ALA A 138 -24.57 1.82 -40.39
N ILE A 139 -23.94 1.84 -39.22
CA ILE A 139 -23.60 0.64 -38.46
C ILE A 139 -24.11 0.80 -37.02
N LEU A 140 -24.63 -0.29 -36.44
CA LEU A 140 -24.92 -0.33 -35.01
C LEU A 140 -23.60 -0.39 -34.24
N GLU A 141 -23.55 0.24 -33.08
CA GLU A 141 -22.44 0.06 -32.16
C GLU A 141 -22.18 -1.42 -31.81
N GLY A 142 -20.96 -1.71 -31.36
CA GLY A 142 -20.48 -3.08 -31.08
C GLY A 142 -20.35 -3.97 -32.33
N ARG A 143 -20.74 -3.50 -33.52
CA ARG A 143 -20.61 -4.24 -34.79
C ARG A 143 -19.38 -3.78 -35.59
N SER A 144 -19.01 -4.62 -36.55
CA SER A 144 -17.92 -4.38 -37.47
C SER A 144 -18.38 -4.52 -38.92
N VAL A 145 -17.79 -3.75 -39.83
CA VAL A 145 -18.03 -3.85 -41.27
C VAL A 145 -16.70 -3.88 -42.02
N THR A 146 -16.55 -4.80 -42.96
CA THR A 146 -15.36 -4.89 -43.81
C THR A 146 -15.61 -4.17 -45.13
N ILE A 147 -14.75 -3.21 -45.43
CA ILE A 147 -14.82 -2.35 -46.60
C ILE A 147 -13.69 -2.74 -47.55
N PRO A 148 -13.98 -3.30 -48.73
CA PRO A 148 -12.97 -3.59 -49.74
C PRO A 148 -12.65 -2.34 -50.57
N VAL A 149 -11.40 -2.23 -51.02
CA VAL A 149 -10.94 -1.26 -52.03
C VAL A 149 -10.27 -2.00 -53.17
N LYS A 150 -10.61 -1.62 -54.41
CA LYS A 150 -9.80 -1.95 -55.58
C LYS A 150 -8.85 -0.79 -55.84
N ALA A 151 -7.56 -1.09 -55.92
CA ALA A 151 -6.50 -0.10 -56.08
C ALA A 151 -5.35 -0.71 -56.91
N GLY A 152 -5.66 -1.28 -58.08
CA GLY A 152 -4.65 -1.83 -58.99
C GLY A 152 -3.73 -0.71 -59.46
N GLY A 153 -2.41 -0.92 -59.46
CA GLY A 153 -1.39 0.09 -59.78
C GLY A 153 -0.96 0.99 -58.61
N ALA A 154 -1.64 0.93 -57.47
CA ALA A 154 -1.28 1.72 -56.30
C ALA A 154 0.04 1.23 -55.70
N GLN A 155 0.95 2.18 -55.48
CA GLN A 155 2.22 1.98 -54.78
C GLN A 155 2.06 2.02 -53.26
N MET A 156 0.96 2.55 -52.74
CA MET A 156 0.61 2.54 -51.32
C MET A 156 -0.90 2.69 -51.15
N ILE A 157 -1.47 2.05 -50.13
CA ILE A 157 -2.86 2.27 -49.72
C ILE A 157 -2.85 2.76 -48.27
N GLN A 158 -3.61 3.81 -47.95
CA GLN A 158 -3.78 4.30 -46.59
C GLN A 158 -5.26 4.35 -46.24
N TRP A 159 -5.60 3.81 -45.07
CA TRP A 159 -6.90 3.97 -44.43
C TRP A 159 -6.73 4.95 -43.28
N ILE A 160 -7.46 6.05 -43.35
CA ILE A 160 -7.40 7.14 -42.40
C ILE A 160 -8.77 7.24 -41.76
N GLU A 161 -8.83 7.03 -40.45
CA GLU A 161 -10.05 7.27 -39.67
C GLU A 161 -9.98 8.66 -39.05
N LYS A 162 -11.07 9.41 -39.22
CA LYS A 162 -11.33 10.66 -38.52
C LYS A 162 -12.53 10.47 -37.60
N ARG A 163 -12.30 10.52 -36.29
CA ARG A 163 -13.31 10.37 -35.23
C ARG A 163 -12.98 11.32 -34.08
N ASP A 164 -13.99 11.97 -33.50
CA ASP A 164 -13.85 12.88 -32.34
C ASP A 164 -12.78 13.98 -32.51
N GLY A 165 -12.62 14.50 -33.73
CA GLY A 165 -11.64 15.54 -34.04
C GLY A 165 -10.19 15.04 -34.18
N HIS A 166 -9.95 13.75 -33.98
CA HIS A 166 -8.67 13.09 -34.19
C HIS A 166 -8.64 12.38 -35.54
N GLU A 167 -7.52 12.50 -36.25
CA GLU A 167 -7.26 11.81 -37.50
C GLU A 167 -6.09 10.85 -37.28
N SER A 168 -6.27 9.58 -37.65
CA SER A 168 -5.25 8.55 -37.48
C SER A 168 -5.22 7.61 -38.69
N ILE A 169 -4.03 7.19 -39.08
CA ILE A 169 -3.85 6.10 -40.05
C ILE A 169 -4.14 4.80 -39.32
N VAL A 170 -5.22 4.13 -39.69
CA VAL A 170 -5.73 2.92 -39.02
C VAL A 170 -5.33 1.63 -39.73
N ALA A 171 -4.95 1.73 -41.00
CA ALA A 171 -4.30 0.65 -41.72
C ALA A 171 -3.55 1.19 -42.93
N THR A 172 -2.52 0.48 -43.35
CA THR A 172 -1.81 0.71 -44.61
C THR A 172 -1.77 -0.59 -45.41
N ASP A 173 -1.78 -0.45 -46.73
CA ASP A 173 -1.46 -1.52 -47.69
C ASP A 173 -2.37 -2.75 -47.61
N ARG A 174 -3.60 -2.52 -47.12
CA ARG A 174 -4.67 -3.49 -47.12
C ARG A 174 -5.71 -3.13 -48.18
N PHE A 175 -6.07 -4.09 -49.01
CA PHE A 175 -7.18 -3.98 -49.96
C PHE A 175 -8.56 -4.14 -49.29
N SER A 176 -8.60 -4.30 -47.97
CA SER A 176 -9.81 -4.19 -47.17
C SER A 176 -9.49 -3.67 -45.77
N PHE A 177 -10.45 -2.96 -45.18
CA PHE A 177 -10.39 -2.52 -43.80
C PHE A 177 -11.66 -2.91 -43.06
N THR A 178 -11.51 -3.56 -41.91
CA THR A 178 -12.62 -3.84 -41.00
C THR A 178 -12.75 -2.67 -40.03
N PHE A 179 -13.76 -1.84 -40.27
CA PHE A 179 -14.15 -0.78 -39.35
C PHE A 179 -14.91 -1.38 -38.17
N ASN A 180 -14.42 -1.16 -36.95
CA ASN A 180 -15.10 -1.54 -35.72
C ASN A 180 -15.79 -0.31 -35.11
N ALA A 181 -17.10 -0.38 -34.93
CA ALA A 181 -17.86 0.74 -34.39
C ALA A 181 -17.48 1.03 -32.93
N GLY A 182 -17.20 -0.02 -32.15
CA GLY A 182 -17.07 0.09 -30.69
C GLY A 182 -18.38 0.49 -30.02
N ARG A 183 -18.36 0.73 -28.70
CA ARG A 183 -19.47 1.36 -27.95
C ARG A 183 -19.41 2.87 -28.14
N VAL A 184 -20.57 3.53 -28.24
CA VAL A 184 -20.66 4.98 -28.38
C VAL A 184 -21.70 5.55 -27.42
N LEU A 185 -21.51 6.82 -26.99
CA LEU A 185 -22.51 7.54 -26.21
C LEU A 185 -23.30 8.46 -27.14
N GLY A 186 -24.55 8.09 -27.45
CA GLY A 186 -25.33 8.71 -28.50
C GLY A 186 -24.80 8.41 -29.90
N ASN A 187 -25.59 8.76 -30.91
CA ASN A 187 -25.17 8.56 -32.30
C ASN A 187 -23.91 9.37 -32.60
N GLN A 188 -22.88 8.71 -33.13
CA GLN A 188 -21.62 9.31 -33.52
C GLN A 188 -21.42 9.28 -35.03
N SER A 189 -20.54 10.14 -35.51
CA SER A 189 -20.11 10.15 -36.90
C SER A 189 -18.59 10.01 -36.97
N ALA A 190 -18.14 9.20 -37.91
CA ALA A 190 -16.74 9.07 -38.28
C ALA A 190 -16.61 9.22 -39.80
N THR A 191 -15.42 9.54 -40.27
CA THR A 191 -15.09 9.46 -41.70
C THR A 191 -13.93 8.50 -41.86
N LEU A 192 -14.10 7.52 -42.74
CA LEU A 192 -13.01 6.66 -43.16
C LEU A 192 -12.59 7.07 -44.57
N THR A 193 -11.39 7.62 -44.69
CA THR A 193 -10.80 7.99 -45.96
C THR A 193 -9.85 6.89 -46.40
N VAL A 194 -10.05 6.33 -47.59
CA VAL A 194 -9.03 5.52 -48.24
C VAL A 194 -8.28 6.37 -49.26
N LYS A 195 -6.95 6.29 -49.25
CA LYS A 195 -6.07 6.91 -50.25
C LYS A 195 -5.26 5.82 -50.95
N ALA A 196 -5.33 5.77 -52.27
CA ALA A 196 -4.44 4.98 -53.11
C ALA A 196 -3.44 5.93 -53.77
N ILE A 197 -2.15 5.73 -53.48
CA ILE A 197 -1.05 6.55 -53.99
C ILE A 197 -0.46 5.82 -55.19
N TYR A 198 -0.46 6.48 -56.34
CA TYR A 198 0.12 6.03 -57.59
C TYR A 198 1.39 6.83 -57.89
N ALA A 199 2.17 6.39 -58.89
CA ALA A 199 3.41 7.06 -59.26
C ALA A 199 3.25 8.57 -59.57
N ASN A 200 2.10 8.98 -60.11
CA ASN A 200 1.85 10.33 -60.61
C ASN A 200 0.65 11.03 -59.96
N GLU A 201 -0.16 10.33 -59.15
CA GLU A 201 -1.40 10.88 -58.58
C GLU A 201 -1.77 10.19 -57.26
N ILE A 202 -2.63 10.85 -56.48
CA ILE A 202 -3.26 10.27 -55.28
C ILE A 202 -4.76 10.27 -55.52
N LYS A 203 -5.38 9.08 -55.50
CA LYS A 203 -6.83 8.94 -55.55
C LYS A 203 -7.32 8.71 -54.13
N SER A 204 -8.36 9.44 -53.72
CA SER A 204 -8.94 9.33 -52.38
C SER A 204 -10.45 9.19 -52.43
N HIS A 205 -11.01 8.45 -51.47
CA HIS A 205 -12.44 8.30 -51.32
C HIS A 205 -12.82 8.35 -49.85
N ASP A 206 -13.76 9.24 -49.51
CA ASP A 206 -14.28 9.40 -48.17
C ASP A 206 -15.56 8.58 -47.99
N ILE A 207 -15.63 7.85 -46.90
CA ILE A 207 -16.78 7.06 -46.50
C ILE A 207 -17.35 7.68 -45.22
N ALA A 208 -18.54 8.27 -45.33
CA ALA A 208 -19.23 8.80 -44.15
C ALA A 208 -19.79 7.63 -43.32
N ILE A 209 -19.39 7.52 -42.06
CA ILE A 209 -19.85 6.47 -41.16
C ILE A 209 -20.73 7.08 -40.08
N THR A 210 -21.96 6.60 -39.97
CA THR A 210 -22.86 6.88 -38.84
C THR A 210 -22.88 5.66 -37.94
N ILE A 211 -22.47 5.83 -36.68
CA ILE A 211 -22.56 4.81 -35.64
C ILE A 211 -23.81 5.11 -34.83
N ARG A 212 -24.72 4.13 -34.73
CA ARG A 212 -25.95 4.26 -33.95
C ARG A 212 -25.79 3.63 -32.57
N ASP A 213 -26.12 4.40 -31.54
CA ASP A 213 -26.28 3.95 -30.16
C ASP A 213 -27.61 3.17 -30.06
N ASP A 214 -27.54 1.91 -29.66
CA ASP A 214 -28.66 0.95 -29.63
C ASP A 214 -28.56 -0.06 -28.46
N ILE A 215 -27.43 -0.08 -27.75
CA ILE A 215 -27.17 -0.93 -26.60
C ILE A 215 -27.40 -0.07 -25.35
N PRO A 216 -28.45 -0.34 -24.56
CA PRO A 216 -28.76 0.48 -23.41
C PRO A 216 -27.69 0.37 -22.33
N GLU A 217 -27.46 1.47 -21.60
CA GLU A 217 -26.58 1.47 -20.43
C GLU A 217 -27.17 0.66 -19.26
N PRO A 218 -26.33 0.15 -18.34
CA PRO A 218 -26.81 -0.61 -17.20
C PRO A 218 -27.76 0.19 -16.31
N VAL A 219 -28.99 -0.31 -16.11
CA VAL A 219 -29.93 0.24 -15.13
C VAL A 219 -30.02 -0.73 -13.98
N PHE A 220 -29.48 -0.35 -12.82
CA PHE A 220 -29.41 -1.24 -11.66
C PHE A 220 -29.65 -0.51 -10.35
N THR A 221 -29.92 -1.28 -9.30
CA THR A 221 -29.89 -0.85 -7.90
C THR A 221 -28.95 -1.77 -7.12
N LEU A 222 -28.53 -1.36 -5.92
CA LEU A 222 -27.75 -2.22 -5.03
C LEU A 222 -28.65 -2.86 -3.97
N ALA A 223 -28.43 -4.14 -3.70
CA ALA A 223 -29.06 -4.87 -2.61
C ALA A 223 -28.01 -5.29 -1.57
N ALA A 224 -28.27 -4.97 -0.30
CA ALA A 224 -27.49 -5.37 0.86
C ALA A 224 -28.38 -5.30 2.12
N PRO A 225 -28.00 -5.97 3.23
CA PRO A 225 -28.63 -5.74 4.53
C PRO A 225 -28.49 -4.27 4.97
N GLU A 226 -29.54 -3.70 5.56
CA GLU A 226 -29.48 -2.34 6.13
C GLU A 226 -28.54 -2.25 7.34
N ASN A 227 -28.44 -3.36 8.10
CA ASN A 227 -27.66 -3.47 9.32
C ASN A 227 -26.69 -4.65 9.22
N TRP A 228 -25.48 -4.49 9.73
CA TRP A 228 -24.46 -5.53 9.75
C TRP A 228 -23.70 -5.52 11.07
N ASN A 229 -23.49 -6.70 11.65
CA ASN A 229 -22.72 -6.86 12.90
C ASN A 229 -21.19 -6.82 12.67
N GLY A 230 -20.74 -6.75 11.41
CA GLY A 230 -19.31 -6.70 11.09
C GLY A 230 -18.55 -8.02 11.27
N ARG A 231 -19.24 -9.15 11.49
CA ARG A 231 -18.63 -10.48 11.69
C ARG A 231 -19.21 -11.55 10.77
N GLU A 232 -20.50 -11.49 10.48
CA GLU A 232 -21.13 -12.36 9.49
C GLU A 232 -20.71 -11.97 8.08
N THR A 233 -20.57 -12.94 7.18
CA THR A 233 -20.33 -12.61 5.77
C THR A 233 -21.62 -12.12 5.12
N ILE A 234 -21.57 -10.97 4.46
CA ILE A 234 -22.68 -10.40 3.69
C ILE A 234 -22.25 -10.09 2.25
N GLU A 235 -23.22 -10.00 1.35
CA GLU A 235 -22.98 -9.62 -0.05
C GLU A 235 -23.66 -8.29 -0.36
N VAL A 236 -23.00 -7.47 -1.18
CA VAL A 236 -23.60 -6.33 -1.88
C VAL A 236 -23.69 -6.69 -3.36
N VAL A 237 -24.93 -6.75 -3.86
CA VAL A 237 -25.24 -7.32 -5.17
C VAL A 237 -25.89 -6.28 -6.07
N PRO A 238 -25.37 -6.05 -7.29
CA PRO A 238 -26.06 -5.29 -8.32
C PRO A 238 -27.31 -6.02 -8.82
N GLN A 239 -28.46 -5.34 -8.81
CA GLN A 239 -29.73 -5.84 -9.32
C GLN A 239 -30.12 -5.09 -10.59
N PHE A 240 -29.89 -5.72 -11.75
CA PHE A 240 -30.16 -5.12 -13.05
C PHE A 240 -31.63 -5.22 -13.44
N LYS A 241 -32.20 -4.10 -13.91
CA LYS A 241 -33.56 -4.02 -14.45
C LYS A 241 -33.62 -4.33 -15.95
N ASN A 242 -32.53 -4.10 -16.68
CA ASN A 242 -32.47 -4.22 -18.15
C ASN A 242 -31.41 -5.23 -18.65
N LEU A 243 -30.98 -6.19 -17.82
CA LEU A 243 -29.94 -7.16 -18.20
C LEU A 243 -30.26 -7.93 -19.49
N ALA A 244 -31.50 -8.43 -19.61
CA ALA A 244 -31.93 -9.18 -20.79
C ALA A 244 -31.87 -8.32 -22.08
N ALA A 245 -32.23 -7.03 -21.99
CA ALA A 245 -32.19 -6.11 -23.11
C ALA A 245 -30.74 -5.81 -23.56
N MET A 246 -29.80 -5.71 -22.61
CA MET A 246 -28.37 -5.58 -22.93
C MET A 246 -27.83 -6.85 -23.61
N GLN A 247 -28.15 -8.02 -23.05
CA GLN A 247 -27.69 -9.31 -23.58
C GLN A 247 -28.21 -9.61 -25.00
N GLU A 248 -29.47 -9.26 -25.29
CA GLU A 248 -30.06 -9.42 -26.63
C GLU A 248 -29.32 -8.62 -27.70
N LYS A 249 -28.78 -7.44 -27.34
CA LYS A 249 -28.11 -6.53 -28.27
C LYS A 249 -26.62 -6.84 -28.48
N GLY A 250 -26.08 -7.85 -27.80
CA GLY A 250 -24.75 -8.41 -28.07
C GLY A 250 -23.64 -7.99 -27.11
N GLU A 251 -23.95 -7.25 -26.05
CA GLU A 251 -22.99 -6.87 -25.01
C GLU A 251 -23.50 -7.34 -23.65
N GLY A 252 -23.02 -8.51 -23.23
CA GLY A 252 -23.35 -9.10 -21.92
C GLY A 252 -22.23 -8.96 -20.88
N GLN A 253 -21.07 -8.42 -21.27
CA GLN A 253 -19.95 -8.27 -20.36
C GLN A 253 -20.14 -7.00 -19.54
N ILE A 254 -20.31 -7.19 -18.23
CA ILE A 254 -20.51 -6.12 -17.26
C ILE A 254 -19.22 -5.95 -16.48
N ASN A 255 -18.66 -4.75 -16.52
CA ASN A 255 -17.52 -4.36 -15.72
C ASN A 255 -18.03 -3.71 -14.44
N VAL A 256 -17.67 -4.26 -13.28
CA VAL A 256 -18.04 -3.71 -11.98
C VAL A 256 -16.79 -3.30 -11.23
N SER A 257 -16.73 -2.04 -10.82
CA SER A 257 -15.72 -1.53 -9.89
C SER A 257 -16.39 -1.07 -8.59
N TRP A 258 -15.74 -1.37 -7.47
CA TRP A 258 -16.28 -1.11 -6.14
C TRP A 258 -15.43 -0.09 -5.39
N THR A 259 -16.09 0.75 -4.61
CA THR A 259 -15.46 1.63 -3.63
C THR A 259 -16.15 1.46 -2.29
N VAL A 260 -15.36 1.37 -1.22
CA VAL A 260 -15.84 1.16 0.14
C VAL A 260 -15.29 2.27 1.04
N ASP A 261 -16.19 3.02 1.67
CA ASP A 261 -15.85 4.23 2.42
C ASP A 261 -16.41 4.23 3.84
N ASN A 262 -15.84 5.14 4.66
CA ASN A 262 -16.20 5.45 6.05
C ASN A 262 -15.91 4.38 7.10
N VAL A 263 -15.90 3.09 6.75
CA VAL A 263 -15.57 2.00 7.67
C VAL A 263 -14.59 1.05 6.99
N ALA A 264 -13.48 0.74 7.65
CA ALA A 264 -12.51 -0.24 7.16
C ALA A 264 -13.09 -1.66 7.25
N VAL A 265 -12.98 -2.43 6.17
CA VAL A 265 -13.55 -3.77 6.07
C VAL A 265 -12.59 -4.72 5.37
N MET A 266 -12.69 -6.00 5.70
CA MET A 266 -12.18 -7.09 4.88
C MET A 266 -13.23 -7.42 3.82
N HIS A 267 -12.80 -7.46 2.56
CA HIS A 267 -13.70 -7.76 1.45
C HIS A 267 -12.98 -8.48 0.31
N ARG A 268 -13.78 -9.08 -0.57
CA ARG A 268 -13.33 -9.61 -1.87
C ARG A 268 -14.41 -9.39 -2.91
N ILE A 269 -14.03 -9.48 -4.18
CA ILE A 269 -14.98 -9.45 -5.30
C ILE A 269 -15.15 -10.88 -5.82
N ASP A 270 -16.40 -11.33 -5.93
CA ASP A 270 -16.74 -12.67 -6.43
C ASP A 270 -17.88 -12.56 -7.46
N ALA A 271 -17.60 -12.97 -8.70
CA ALA A 271 -18.54 -12.90 -9.82
C ALA A 271 -19.27 -11.55 -9.94
N GLY A 272 -18.55 -10.43 -9.80
CA GLY A 272 -19.08 -9.06 -9.90
C GLY A 272 -19.80 -8.54 -8.64
N ARG A 273 -19.94 -9.36 -7.59
CA ARG A 273 -20.51 -8.99 -6.29
C ARG A 273 -19.41 -8.62 -5.31
N LEU A 274 -19.71 -7.71 -4.38
CA LEU A 274 -18.81 -7.39 -3.27
C LEU A 274 -19.18 -8.25 -2.07
N VAL A 275 -18.24 -9.07 -1.59
CA VAL A 275 -18.39 -9.90 -0.40
C VAL A 275 -17.65 -9.25 0.75
N LEU A 276 -18.39 -8.82 1.77
CA LEU A 276 -17.85 -8.24 3.00
C LEU A 276 -17.77 -9.34 4.06
N THR A 277 -16.58 -9.57 4.63
CA THR A 277 -16.36 -10.68 5.58
C THR A 277 -16.16 -10.21 7.01
N ARG A 278 -15.63 -9.01 7.22
CA ARG A 278 -15.41 -8.46 8.56
C ARG A 278 -15.30 -6.94 8.53
N ALA A 279 -15.93 -6.26 9.48
CA ALA A 279 -15.67 -4.86 9.74
C ALA A 279 -14.58 -4.68 10.80
N GLN A 280 -13.82 -3.59 10.68
CA GLN A 280 -12.84 -3.16 11.67
C GLN A 280 -13.21 -1.83 12.33
N GLY A 281 -14.41 -1.31 12.01
CA GLY A 281 -14.99 -0.10 12.56
C GLY A 281 -16.51 -0.22 12.65
N SER A 282 -17.13 0.64 13.46
CA SER A 282 -18.59 0.84 13.50
C SER A 282 -18.97 2.18 12.88
N GLY A 283 -20.16 2.29 12.30
CA GLY A 283 -20.65 3.52 11.69
C GLY A 283 -21.41 3.29 10.40
N SER A 284 -21.46 4.33 9.56
CA SER A 284 -22.18 4.33 8.30
C SER A 284 -21.26 3.94 7.15
N LEU A 285 -21.23 2.64 6.82
CA LEU A 285 -20.44 2.10 5.71
C LEU A 285 -21.11 2.49 4.38
N ARG A 286 -20.38 3.19 3.52
CA ARG A 286 -20.86 3.53 2.17
C ARG A 286 -20.20 2.59 1.16
N VAL A 287 -21.02 1.91 0.37
CA VAL A 287 -20.55 1.06 -0.73
C VAL A 287 -21.05 1.65 -2.04
N THR A 288 -20.14 1.87 -2.98
CA THR A 288 -20.42 2.43 -4.30
C THR A 288 -20.01 1.43 -5.37
N ALA A 289 -20.91 1.14 -6.31
CA ALA A 289 -20.61 0.38 -7.51
C ALA A 289 -20.60 1.33 -8.72
N SER A 290 -19.52 1.30 -9.49
CA SER A 290 -19.44 1.94 -10.81
C SER A 290 -19.44 0.82 -11.84
N ILE A 291 -20.52 0.74 -12.62
CA ILE A 291 -20.80 -0.33 -13.57
C ILE A 291 -20.90 0.21 -14.99
N ASP A 292 -20.25 -0.46 -15.94
CA ASP A 292 -20.39 -0.23 -17.38
C ASP A 292 -20.46 -1.55 -18.15
N ASN A 293 -20.93 -1.49 -19.39
CA ASN A 293 -20.86 -2.55 -20.40
C ASN A 293 -20.04 -2.08 -21.61
N GLY A 294 -18.96 -1.34 -21.35
CA GLY A 294 -18.18 -0.64 -22.38
C GLY A 294 -18.76 0.71 -22.83
N GLY A 295 -19.97 1.06 -22.39
CA GLY A 295 -20.58 2.39 -22.57
C GLY A 295 -20.29 3.34 -21.40
N ALA A 296 -21.23 4.23 -21.10
CA ALA A 296 -21.12 5.17 -19.98
C ALA A 296 -21.18 4.44 -18.62
N LYS A 297 -20.33 4.87 -17.68
CA LYS A 297 -20.35 4.37 -16.30
C LYS A 297 -21.59 4.86 -15.57
N VAL A 298 -22.34 3.92 -15.00
CA VAL A 298 -23.46 4.18 -14.10
C VAL A 298 -23.02 3.91 -12.67
N ILE A 299 -23.27 4.87 -11.78
CA ILE A 299 -22.80 4.85 -10.41
C ILE A 299 -23.99 4.79 -9.46
N GLU A 300 -24.03 3.77 -8.61
CA GLU A 300 -25.01 3.64 -7.54
C GLU A 300 -24.30 3.45 -6.20
N SER A 301 -24.94 3.91 -5.12
CA SER A 301 -24.40 3.77 -3.76
C SER A 301 -25.46 3.25 -2.80
N ILE A 302 -25.04 2.43 -1.85
CA ILE A 302 -25.86 1.98 -0.72
C ILE A 302 -25.12 2.25 0.60
N THR A 303 -25.87 2.47 1.66
CA THR A 303 -25.35 2.67 3.01
C THR A 303 -25.76 1.50 3.89
N ILE A 304 -24.81 0.97 4.66
CA ILE A 304 -25.01 -0.12 5.62
C ILE A 304 -24.63 0.39 7.01
N THR A 305 -25.51 0.23 7.98
CA THR A 305 -25.20 0.56 9.38
C THR A 305 -24.41 -0.58 9.99
N VAL A 306 -23.16 -0.31 10.34
CA VAL A 306 -22.24 -1.29 10.95
C VAL A 306 -22.18 -1.06 12.45
N LYS A 307 -22.43 -2.13 13.22
CA LYS A 307 -22.27 -2.13 14.67
C LYS A 307 -21.49 -3.38 15.08
N GLU A 308 -20.22 -3.21 15.41
CA GLU A 308 -19.40 -4.30 15.90
C GLU A 308 -19.91 -4.83 17.24
N PRO A 309 -19.74 -6.15 17.51
CA PRO A 309 -20.04 -6.69 18.82
C PRO A 309 -19.12 -6.07 19.89
N PRO A 310 -19.57 -6.01 21.16
CA PRO A 310 -18.69 -5.63 22.25
C PRO A 310 -17.50 -6.62 22.37
N PRO A 311 -16.36 -6.21 22.95
CA PRO A 311 -15.18 -7.08 23.06
C PRO A 311 -15.42 -8.42 23.75
N SER A 312 -16.40 -8.52 24.66
CA SER A 312 -16.80 -9.76 25.32
C SER A 312 -17.49 -10.79 24.42
N GLU A 313 -17.95 -10.36 23.24
CA GLU A 313 -18.66 -11.19 22.25
C GLU A 313 -17.84 -11.39 20.96
N ASP A 314 -16.69 -10.74 20.81
CA ASP A 314 -15.78 -10.96 19.68
C ASP A 314 -14.86 -12.17 19.98
N ILE A 315 -15.21 -13.31 19.38
CA ILE A 315 -14.64 -14.62 19.73
C ILE A 315 -13.15 -14.69 19.34
N TRP A 316 -12.32 -15.13 20.28
CA TRP A 316 -10.92 -15.46 20.01
C TRP A 316 -10.81 -16.63 19.03
N VAL A 317 -10.08 -16.43 17.94
CA VAL A 317 -9.85 -17.47 16.94
C VAL A 317 -8.70 -18.35 17.40
N SER A 318 -8.97 -19.63 17.66
CA SER A 318 -7.93 -20.59 18.03
C SER A 318 -7.07 -20.96 16.83
N ARG A 319 -5.75 -21.08 17.03
CA ARG A 319 -4.84 -21.55 15.98
C ARG A 319 -5.11 -23.03 15.66
N PRO A 320 -5.19 -23.40 14.37
CA PRO A 320 -5.14 -24.81 13.99
C PRO A 320 -3.83 -25.47 14.40
N LEU A 321 -3.90 -26.65 15.05
CA LEU A 321 -2.72 -27.43 15.41
C LEU A 321 -2.12 -28.09 14.17
N SER A 322 -0.78 -28.14 14.09
CA SER A 322 -0.09 -28.88 13.03
C SER A 322 -0.14 -30.39 13.29
N GLU A 323 -0.12 -31.22 12.24
CA GLU A 323 -0.03 -32.68 12.40
C GLU A 323 1.24 -33.11 13.16
N THR A 324 2.31 -32.33 13.03
CA THR A 324 3.54 -32.49 13.80
C THR A 324 3.91 -31.16 14.46
N GLU A 325 4.02 -31.16 15.77
CA GLU A 325 4.32 -29.99 16.58
C GLU A 325 5.09 -30.42 17.83
N GLN A 326 6.27 -29.84 18.03
CA GLN A 326 7.06 -30.05 19.24
C GLN A 326 7.66 -28.70 19.65
N PRO A 327 7.69 -28.38 20.96
CA PRO A 327 8.34 -27.17 21.43
C PRO A 327 9.84 -27.16 21.14
N GLN A 328 10.42 -25.97 21.01
CA GLN A 328 11.84 -25.76 20.76
C GLN A 328 12.50 -25.01 21.92
N ASP A 329 13.82 -25.14 22.03
CA ASP A 329 14.57 -24.31 22.96
C ASP A 329 14.34 -22.82 22.68
N ASN A 330 14.26 -22.01 23.75
CA ASN A 330 14.03 -20.57 23.73
C ASN A 330 12.66 -20.13 23.18
N GLN A 331 11.74 -21.06 22.90
CA GLN A 331 10.48 -20.74 22.26
C GLN A 331 9.60 -19.81 23.10
N PHE A 332 8.91 -18.91 22.41
CA PHE A 332 7.83 -18.12 22.97
C PHE A 332 6.47 -18.77 22.69
N ILE A 333 5.65 -18.92 23.74
CA ILE A 333 4.25 -19.34 23.62
C ILE A 333 3.37 -18.12 23.84
N ALA A 334 2.51 -17.81 22.86
CA ALA A 334 1.57 -16.70 23.01
C ALA A 334 0.48 -17.05 24.02
N ARG A 335 0.08 -16.04 24.79
CA ARG A 335 -1.11 -16.04 25.63
C ARG A 335 -2.35 -16.16 24.74
N ASP A 336 -3.21 -17.11 25.05
CA ASP A 336 -4.54 -17.30 24.47
C ASP A 336 -5.56 -16.35 25.11
N GLU A 337 -6.85 -16.48 24.78
CA GLU A 337 -7.94 -15.78 25.45
C GLU A 337 -7.95 -16.07 26.98
N PRO A 338 -8.32 -15.10 27.83
CA PRO A 338 -8.62 -15.40 29.23
C PRO A 338 -9.70 -16.50 29.33
N GLY A 339 -9.38 -17.59 30.03
CA GLY A 339 -10.36 -18.66 30.29
C GLY A 339 -11.50 -18.20 31.21
N ARG A 340 -12.54 -19.04 31.36
CA ARG A 340 -13.61 -18.81 32.37
C ARG A 340 -12.97 -18.59 33.75
N GLY A 341 -13.16 -17.40 34.32
CA GLY A 341 -12.52 -16.96 35.57
C GLY A 341 -11.42 -15.90 35.41
N GLY A 342 -11.12 -15.45 34.18
CA GLY A 342 -10.21 -14.33 33.92
C GLY A 342 -8.73 -14.68 33.92
N VAL A 343 -8.37 -15.95 34.11
CA VAL A 343 -6.98 -16.42 34.05
C VAL A 343 -6.62 -16.74 32.60
N ALA A 344 -5.61 -16.05 32.07
CA ALA A 344 -5.09 -16.28 30.74
C ALA A 344 -3.90 -17.25 30.77
N PHE A 345 -3.82 -18.13 29.77
CA PHE A 345 -2.82 -19.17 29.63
C PHE A 345 -2.24 -19.15 28.22
N GLY A 346 -1.07 -19.74 28.01
CA GLY A 346 -0.63 -20.14 26.67
C GLY A 346 -0.75 -21.65 26.49
N SER A 347 -0.98 -22.11 25.27
CA SER A 347 -1.09 -23.55 24.97
C SER A 347 0.21 -24.11 24.40
N LEU A 348 0.92 -24.90 25.20
CA LEU A 348 2.06 -25.69 24.75
C LEU A 348 1.58 -27.02 24.19
N VAL A 349 2.00 -27.37 22.98
CA VAL A 349 1.47 -28.53 22.24
C VAL A 349 2.58 -29.50 21.83
N TYR A 350 2.28 -30.78 21.98
CA TYR A 350 3.01 -31.89 21.37
C TYR A 350 2.05 -32.68 20.49
N ALA A 351 2.31 -32.75 19.18
CA ALA A 351 1.54 -33.53 18.23
C ALA A 351 2.46 -34.25 17.24
N GLY A 352 2.09 -35.45 16.82
CA GLY A 352 2.87 -36.24 15.88
C GLY A 352 2.44 -37.70 15.83
N SER A 353 3.30 -38.54 15.27
CA SER A 353 3.18 -39.99 15.28
C SER A 353 4.43 -40.64 15.88
N LEU A 354 4.27 -41.83 16.46
CA LEU A 354 5.40 -42.67 16.87
C LEU A 354 5.72 -43.73 15.82
N THR A 355 7.01 -44.02 15.66
CA THR A 355 7.50 -45.18 14.89
C THR A 355 7.20 -46.48 15.62
N ASP A 356 7.56 -46.53 16.90
CA ASP A 356 7.48 -47.72 17.74
C ASP A 356 6.12 -47.85 18.42
N VAL A 357 5.79 -49.09 18.83
CA VAL A 357 4.57 -49.35 19.60
C VAL A 357 4.83 -48.92 21.05
N ALA A 358 3.97 -48.06 21.57
CA ALA A 358 3.93 -47.70 22.98
C ALA A 358 2.49 -47.76 23.48
N ASP A 359 2.31 -47.92 24.79
CA ASP A 359 0.98 -47.91 25.41
C ASP A 359 0.42 -46.49 25.48
N SER A 360 1.31 -45.51 25.70
CA SER A 360 0.97 -44.08 25.77
C SER A 360 2.18 -43.18 25.53
N VAL A 361 1.91 -41.89 25.34
CA VAL A 361 2.90 -40.81 25.40
C VAL A 361 2.67 -39.93 26.61
N PHE A 362 3.71 -39.29 27.11
CA PHE A 362 3.63 -38.32 28.19
C PHE A 362 4.38 -37.03 27.85
N VAL A 363 3.96 -35.93 28.46
CA VAL A 363 4.71 -34.69 28.57
C VAL A 363 4.78 -34.28 30.02
N ARG A 364 6.00 -34.06 30.53
CA ARG A 364 6.26 -33.38 31.80
C ARG A 364 6.65 -31.95 31.49
N VAL A 365 6.01 -31.00 32.15
CA VAL A 365 6.31 -29.58 32.08
C VAL A 365 6.82 -29.15 33.44
N PHE A 366 7.93 -28.43 33.46
CA PHE A 366 8.53 -27.86 34.65
C PHE A 366 8.47 -26.34 34.55
N ALA A 367 8.12 -25.68 35.65
CA ALA A 367 8.14 -24.23 35.82
C ALA A 367 9.25 -23.89 36.83
N ASP A 368 10.25 -23.11 36.42
CA ASP A 368 11.43 -22.78 37.23
C ASP A 368 12.06 -24.04 37.87
N ASP A 369 12.24 -25.06 37.03
CA ASP A 369 12.75 -26.41 37.34
C ASP A 369 11.92 -27.25 38.31
N GLN A 370 10.76 -26.78 38.76
CA GLN A 370 9.81 -27.55 39.55
C GLN A 370 8.77 -28.22 38.64
N LEU A 371 8.45 -29.49 38.90
CA LEU A 371 7.41 -30.19 38.13
C LEU A 371 6.08 -29.43 38.25
N PHE A 372 5.59 -28.92 37.12
CA PHE A 372 4.41 -28.11 37.03
C PHE A 372 3.19 -28.93 36.59
N ALA A 373 3.36 -29.77 35.58
CA ALA A 373 2.28 -30.63 35.08
C ALA A 373 2.85 -31.90 34.42
N THR A 374 2.07 -32.98 34.48
CA THR A 374 2.28 -34.17 33.66
C THR A 374 0.99 -34.46 32.92
N GLN A 375 1.08 -34.64 31.60
CA GLN A 375 -0.06 -35.01 30.75
C GLN A 375 0.27 -36.27 29.96
N THR A 376 -0.71 -37.14 29.79
CA THR A 376 -0.55 -38.45 29.14
C THR A 376 -1.67 -38.67 28.13
N ALA A 377 -1.37 -39.30 27.01
CA ALA A 377 -2.36 -39.67 25.99
C ALA A 377 -2.05 -41.04 25.41
N THR A 378 -3.10 -41.81 25.15
CA THR A 378 -3.01 -43.03 24.35
C THR A 378 -2.88 -42.68 22.89
N LEU A 379 -2.16 -43.51 22.14
CA LEU A 379 -2.04 -43.38 20.70
C LEU A 379 -3.36 -43.79 20.02
N ASN A 380 -3.69 -43.16 18.89
CA ASN A 380 -4.79 -43.62 18.06
C ASN A 380 -4.39 -44.85 17.21
N ALA A 381 -5.31 -45.38 16.40
CA ALA A 381 -5.05 -46.56 15.56
C ALA A 381 -3.89 -46.37 14.57
N GLU A 382 -3.62 -45.13 14.16
CA GLU A 382 -2.50 -44.74 13.28
C GLU A 382 -1.23 -44.34 14.06
N LYS A 383 -1.13 -44.65 15.35
CA LYS A 383 -0.03 -44.25 16.25
C LYS A 383 0.18 -42.74 16.36
N LYS A 384 -0.84 -41.93 16.12
CA LYS A 384 -0.82 -40.47 16.31
C LYS A 384 -1.16 -40.10 17.75
N TYR A 385 -0.58 -39.00 18.21
CA TYR A 385 -0.84 -38.40 19.51
C TYR A 385 -1.02 -36.88 19.39
N SER A 386 -1.74 -36.31 20.35
CA SER A 386 -1.81 -34.86 20.57
C SER A 386 -1.99 -34.60 22.06
N LEU A 387 -1.06 -33.84 22.64
CA LEU A 387 -1.03 -33.40 24.03
C LEU A 387 -0.97 -31.88 24.06
N SER A 388 -1.67 -31.27 25.01
CA SER A 388 -1.59 -29.84 25.28
C SER A 388 -1.51 -29.59 26.78
N VAL A 389 -0.65 -28.65 27.18
CA VAL A 389 -0.50 -28.18 28.55
C VAL A 389 -0.66 -26.66 28.57
N LYS A 390 -1.53 -26.18 29.46
CA LYS A 390 -1.75 -24.75 29.68
C LYS A 390 -0.63 -24.17 30.55
N LEU A 391 0.14 -23.25 30.00
CA LEU A 391 1.19 -22.52 30.71
C LEU A 391 0.59 -21.28 31.36
N HIS A 392 0.99 -20.99 32.60
CA HIS A 392 0.67 -19.70 33.20
C HIS A 392 1.46 -18.60 32.49
N VAL A 393 0.83 -17.44 32.37
CA VAL A 393 1.50 -16.24 31.89
C VAL A 393 2.21 -15.59 33.08
N GLY A 394 3.48 -15.26 32.91
CA GLY A 394 4.30 -14.65 33.95
C GLY A 394 5.79 -14.79 33.65
N LEU A 395 6.64 -14.15 34.46
CA LEU A 395 8.10 -14.29 34.41
C LEU A 395 8.53 -15.67 34.96
N ILE A 396 8.18 -16.71 34.22
CA ILE A 396 8.40 -18.12 34.54
C ILE A 396 9.18 -18.74 33.38
N THR A 397 10.23 -19.49 33.69
CA THR A 397 10.96 -20.27 32.69
C THR A 397 10.45 -21.70 32.68
N TYR A 398 9.95 -22.15 31.53
CA TYR A 398 9.46 -23.50 31.35
C TYR A 398 10.50 -24.40 30.65
N ARG A 399 10.50 -25.67 31.02
CA ARG A 399 11.12 -26.74 30.24
C ARG A 399 10.20 -27.95 30.15
N THR A 400 10.36 -28.76 29.11
CA THR A 400 9.53 -29.93 28.87
C THR A 400 10.36 -31.17 28.61
N GLU A 401 9.81 -32.31 29.03
CA GLU A 401 10.29 -33.65 28.73
C GLU A 401 9.12 -34.43 28.13
N PHE A 402 9.24 -34.85 26.88
CA PHE A 402 8.25 -35.64 26.18
C PHE A 402 8.80 -37.03 25.91
N GLY A 403 7.98 -38.05 26.14
CA GLY A 403 8.40 -39.44 26.00
C GLY A 403 7.24 -40.39 25.73
N SER A 404 7.59 -41.66 25.55
CA SER A 404 6.65 -42.78 25.41
C SER A 404 6.75 -43.73 26.59
N LYS A 405 5.70 -44.49 26.84
CA LYS A 405 5.63 -45.49 27.90
C LYS A 405 5.18 -46.84 27.34
N THR A 406 5.91 -47.89 27.67
CA THR A 406 5.60 -49.29 27.34
C THR A 406 5.77 -50.14 28.60
N GLY A 407 4.66 -50.66 29.13
CA GLY A 407 4.64 -51.26 30.47
C GLY A 407 5.01 -50.24 31.56
N GLU A 408 6.03 -50.55 32.36
CA GLU A 408 6.58 -49.63 33.37
C GLU A 408 7.76 -48.79 32.84
N GLU A 409 8.27 -49.09 31.65
CA GLU A 409 9.43 -48.40 31.07
C GLU A 409 9.01 -47.11 30.36
N GLU A 410 9.71 -46.02 30.67
CA GLU A 410 9.54 -44.73 30.01
C GLU A 410 10.78 -44.40 29.18
N THR A 411 10.57 -43.96 27.95
CA THR A 411 11.62 -43.50 27.03
C THR A 411 11.44 -42.01 26.76
N LEU A 412 12.47 -41.21 27.04
CA LEU A 412 12.49 -39.79 26.67
C LEU A 412 12.75 -39.66 25.17
N LEU A 413 11.90 -38.92 24.47
CA LEU A 413 11.94 -38.75 23.02
C LEU A 413 12.31 -37.32 22.60
N HIS A 414 11.89 -36.32 23.35
CA HIS A 414 12.20 -34.91 23.08
C HIS A 414 12.26 -34.10 24.36
N SER A 415 13.06 -33.04 24.37
CA SER A 415 13.07 -32.04 25.44
C SER A 415 13.27 -30.66 24.86
N ALA A 416 12.67 -29.66 25.49
CA ALA A 416 12.88 -28.26 25.16
C ALA A 416 12.98 -27.43 26.43
N SER A 417 13.80 -26.40 26.40
CA SER A 417 14.18 -25.60 27.55
C SER A 417 14.06 -24.10 27.27
N ASN A 418 14.09 -23.30 28.32
CA ASN A 418 14.00 -21.85 28.21
C ASN A 418 12.75 -21.32 27.47
N ILE A 419 11.63 -22.01 27.65
CA ILE A 419 10.34 -21.63 27.08
C ILE A 419 9.71 -20.55 27.95
N VAL A 420 9.13 -19.52 27.33
CA VAL A 420 8.43 -18.45 28.05
C VAL A 420 7.04 -18.22 27.46
N CYS A 421 6.10 -17.73 28.28
CA CYS A 421 4.70 -17.57 27.88
C CYS A 421 4.20 -16.14 28.12
N GLY A 422 3.75 -15.43 27.08
CA GLY A 422 3.39 -14.01 27.18
C GLY A 422 2.69 -13.43 25.95
N ASP A 423 2.79 -12.11 25.75
CA ASP A 423 2.15 -11.43 24.62
C ASP A 423 3.09 -11.17 23.43
N ALA A 424 2.55 -11.28 22.22
CA ALA A 424 3.29 -11.09 20.97
C ALA A 424 2.75 -9.93 20.12
N TYR A 425 3.64 -9.24 19.44
CA TYR A 425 3.36 -8.04 18.63
C TYR A 425 4.16 -8.04 17.33
N LEU A 426 3.67 -7.26 16.36
CA LEU A 426 4.38 -7.00 15.11
C LEU A 426 4.87 -5.56 15.05
N ILE A 427 6.09 -5.36 14.59
CA ILE A 427 6.60 -4.05 14.15
C ILE A 427 6.70 -4.09 12.62
N ILE A 428 6.04 -3.16 11.95
CA ILE A 428 6.01 -3.08 10.49
C ILE A 428 6.12 -1.60 10.06
N GLY A 429 6.64 -1.36 8.87
CA GLY A 429 6.78 -0.02 8.29
C GLY A 429 8.13 0.15 7.63
N GLN A 430 8.72 1.33 7.74
CA GLN A 430 10.01 1.64 7.11
C GLN A 430 11.14 1.85 8.12
N SER A 431 12.13 2.68 7.79
CA SER A 431 13.40 2.78 8.53
C SER A 431 13.24 3.22 9.99
N ASN A 432 12.28 4.09 10.32
CA ASN A 432 11.98 4.44 11.71
C ASN A 432 11.23 3.32 12.46
N ALA A 433 10.61 2.35 11.78
CA ALA A 433 10.12 1.11 12.39
C ALA A 433 11.25 0.06 12.54
N VAL A 434 12.19 0.00 11.58
CA VAL A 434 13.42 -0.83 11.70
C VAL A 434 14.25 -0.36 12.90
N ALA A 435 14.43 0.96 13.03
CA ALA A 435 15.08 1.61 14.17
C ALA A 435 16.45 1.03 14.54
N THR A 436 17.31 0.80 13.54
CA THR A 436 18.69 0.34 13.72
C THR A 436 19.72 1.46 13.52
N ASP A 437 19.32 2.61 13.00
CA ASP A 437 20.20 3.78 12.79
C ASP A 437 20.21 4.71 14.02
N PHE A 438 20.84 4.25 15.11
CA PHE A 438 20.87 4.97 16.39
C PHE A 438 22.29 5.21 16.95
N GLY A 439 23.32 5.03 16.12
CA GLY A 439 24.73 5.14 16.49
C GLY A 439 25.56 3.90 16.14
N VAL A 440 26.86 3.89 16.44
CA VAL A 440 27.78 2.78 16.10
C VAL A 440 27.65 1.60 17.07
N GLU A 441 27.47 1.89 18.35
CA GLU A 441 27.35 0.86 19.39
C GLU A 441 25.88 0.51 19.63
N ASN A 442 25.62 -0.74 19.99
CA ASN A 442 24.33 -1.17 20.54
C ASN A 442 24.38 -1.03 22.07
N PRO A 443 23.74 -0.01 22.67
CA PRO A 443 23.83 0.21 24.11
C PRO A 443 22.82 -0.63 24.91
N LEU A 444 21.93 -1.38 24.24
CA LEU A 444 20.88 -2.16 24.90
C LEU A 444 21.32 -3.62 25.05
N MET A 445 21.08 -4.18 26.24
CA MET A 445 21.35 -5.59 26.51
C MET A 445 20.13 -6.45 26.17
N ALA A 446 20.38 -7.63 25.62
CA ALA A 446 19.35 -8.64 25.42
C ALA A 446 18.73 -9.05 26.77
N SER A 447 17.41 -9.23 26.81
CA SER A 447 16.66 -9.64 28.00
C SER A 447 16.21 -11.09 27.88
N HIS A 448 16.27 -11.83 29.00
CA HIS A 448 15.71 -13.18 29.11
C HIS A 448 14.20 -13.22 28.87
N TRP A 449 13.49 -12.10 29.02
CA TRP A 449 12.03 -12.03 28.90
C TRP A 449 11.54 -11.42 27.59
N VAL A 450 12.47 -11.05 26.70
CA VAL A 450 12.14 -10.49 25.39
C VAL A 450 12.61 -11.45 24.30
N ARG A 451 11.65 -11.98 23.54
CA ARG A 451 11.88 -12.95 22.47
C ARG A 451 11.58 -12.35 21.10
N THR A 452 12.14 -13.01 20.09
CA THR A 452 11.79 -12.83 18.69
C THR A 452 12.11 -14.10 17.91
N PHE A 453 11.76 -14.13 16.63
CA PHE A 453 11.97 -15.29 15.76
C PHE A 453 12.60 -14.91 14.43
N GLY A 454 13.71 -15.58 14.10
CA GLY A 454 14.39 -15.50 12.81
C GLY A 454 15.29 -14.27 12.64
N SER A 455 15.32 -13.73 11.43
CA SER A 455 16.13 -12.53 11.11
C SER A 455 15.33 -11.49 10.30
N THR A 456 15.78 -10.24 10.32
CA THR A 456 15.27 -9.14 9.47
C THR A 456 15.91 -9.11 8.08
N ALA A 457 16.71 -10.12 7.71
CA ALA A 457 17.38 -10.19 6.41
C ALA A 457 16.37 -10.20 5.25
N SER A 458 16.75 -9.55 4.15
CA SER A 458 15.93 -9.44 2.94
C SER A 458 16.20 -10.52 1.90
N ASP A 459 17.32 -11.24 2.01
CA ASP A 459 17.63 -12.35 1.11
C ASP A 459 16.79 -13.61 1.44
N PRO A 460 16.50 -14.48 0.46
CA PRO A 460 15.63 -15.64 0.67
C PRO A 460 16.12 -16.67 1.69
N ASP A 461 17.43 -16.75 1.95
CA ASP A 461 18.00 -17.71 2.89
C ASP A 461 17.98 -17.16 4.31
N GLY A 462 18.44 -15.92 4.49
CA GLY A 462 18.42 -15.21 5.77
C GLY A 462 17.00 -14.99 6.29
N SER A 463 16.06 -14.62 5.41
CA SER A 463 14.65 -14.45 5.77
C SER A 463 13.97 -15.74 6.23
N ARG A 464 14.51 -16.91 5.85
CA ARG A 464 14.03 -18.23 6.26
C ARG A 464 14.76 -18.81 7.48
N LEU A 465 15.50 -17.99 8.22
CA LEU A 465 16.15 -18.43 9.45
C LEU A 465 15.09 -18.81 10.51
N MET A 466 15.04 -20.08 10.89
CA MET A 466 14.20 -20.57 11.99
C MET A 466 14.98 -20.56 13.30
N LEU A 467 14.98 -19.42 13.98
CA LEU A 467 15.75 -19.22 15.20
C LEU A 467 14.91 -18.53 16.27
N TRP A 468 14.62 -19.23 17.36
CA TRP A 468 14.21 -18.58 18.60
C TRP A 468 15.42 -17.99 19.32
N GLY A 469 15.30 -16.75 19.77
CA GLY A 469 16.38 -16.09 20.49
C GLY A 469 15.88 -14.91 21.32
N ASN A 470 16.75 -14.48 22.24
CA ASN A 470 16.56 -13.20 22.91
C ASN A 470 16.67 -12.10 21.87
N ALA A 471 15.79 -11.11 21.93
CA ALA A 471 15.80 -10.03 20.98
C ALA A 471 16.99 -9.07 21.20
N GLU A 472 17.47 -8.49 20.10
CA GLU A 472 18.48 -7.45 20.07
C GLU A 472 17.96 -6.20 19.34
N ALA A 473 18.46 -5.02 19.70
CA ALA A 473 18.12 -3.79 19.00
C ALA A 473 18.74 -3.74 17.60
N ARG A 474 19.98 -4.23 17.46
CA ARG A 474 20.69 -4.37 16.19
C ARG A 474 21.74 -5.47 16.29
N SER A 475 21.76 -6.38 15.32
CA SER A 475 22.69 -7.52 15.29
C SER A 475 23.22 -7.83 13.88
N ALA A 476 24.30 -8.61 13.79
CA ALA A 476 24.88 -8.97 12.51
C ALA A 476 23.92 -9.84 11.68
N GLY A 477 23.63 -9.40 10.45
CA GLY A 477 22.68 -10.08 9.55
C GLY A 477 21.22 -9.99 10.02
N GLY A 478 20.89 -9.08 10.94
CA GLY A 478 19.52 -8.88 11.42
C GLY A 478 18.96 -10.02 12.27
N LYS A 479 19.82 -10.91 12.78
CA LYS A 479 19.40 -12.09 13.57
C LYS A 479 18.78 -11.66 14.90
N SER A 480 17.55 -12.09 15.15
CA SER A 480 16.82 -11.71 16.36
C SER A 480 16.70 -10.19 16.58
N GLU A 481 16.67 -9.42 15.50
CA GLU A 481 16.62 -7.95 15.56
C GLU A 481 15.19 -7.42 15.65
N ILE A 482 14.95 -6.48 16.56
CA ILE A 482 13.65 -5.82 16.72
C ILE A 482 13.70 -4.28 16.74
N GLY A 483 14.87 -3.68 16.59
CA GLY A 483 15.03 -2.23 16.60
C GLY A 483 15.10 -1.62 18.00
N PHE A 484 15.59 -0.39 18.10
CA PHE A 484 15.84 0.29 19.38
C PHE A 484 14.58 0.49 20.21
N TRP A 485 13.56 1.14 19.61
CA TRP A 485 12.32 1.40 20.34
C TRP A 485 11.51 0.12 20.58
N GLY A 486 11.68 -0.91 19.74
CA GLY A 486 11.11 -2.24 19.99
C GLY A 486 11.67 -2.86 21.27
N MET A 487 12.99 -2.83 21.45
CA MET A 487 13.64 -3.28 22.70
C MET A 487 13.18 -2.48 23.92
N GLU A 488 13.13 -1.15 23.81
CA GLU A 488 12.73 -0.29 24.92
C GLU A 488 11.24 -0.46 25.29
N LEU A 489 10.36 -0.64 24.30
CA LEU A 489 8.95 -0.93 24.53
C LEU A 489 8.77 -2.29 25.22
N ALA A 490 9.46 -3.33 24.73
CA ALA A 490 9.42 -4.65 25.35
C ALA A 490 9.90 -4.62 26.81
N ARG A 491 11.01 -3.93 27.09
CA ARG A 491 11.53 -3.75 28.46
C ARG A 491 10.47 -3.13 29.38
N ARG A 492 9.84 -2.04 28.93
CA ARG A 492 8.79 -1.34 29.69
C ARG A 492 7.58 -2.23 29.97
N LEU A 493 7.12 -3.00 28.99
CA LEU A 493 6.01 -3.93 29.12
C LEU A 493 6.34 -5.11 30.05
N VAL A 494 7.54 -5.70 29.93
CA VAL A 494 8.01 -6.73 30.87
C VAL A 494 8.03 -6.18 32.30
N GLU A 495 8.53 -4.96 32.49
CA GLU A 495 8.63 -4.32 33.79
C GLU A 495 7.26 -4.01 34.41
N SER A 496 6.32 -3.50 33.61
CA SER A 496 5.00 -3.08 34.10
C SER A 496 4.02 -4.24 34.24
N GLU A 497 3.98 -5.14 33.24
CA GLU A 497 2.99 -6.20 33.18
C GLU A 497 3.46 -7.51 33.80
N LYS A 498 4.77 -7.66 34.05
CA LYS A 498 5.38 -8.88 34.59
C LYS A 498 5.13 -10.12 33.75
N ILE A 499 5.14 -9.93 32.42
CA ILE A 499 5.01 -11.02 31.44
C ILE A 499 6.12 -10.93 30.39
N PRO A 500 6.55 -12.07 29.81
CA PRO A 500 7.41 -12.11 28.64
C PRO A 500 6.76 -11.41 27.43
N ILE A 501 7.59 -10.80 26.58
CA ILE A 501 7.14 -10.09 25.37
C ILE A 501 7.86 -10.66 24.14
N CYS A 502 7.11 -10.91 23.07
CA CYS A 502 7.66 -11.25 21.76
C CYS A 502 7.38 -10.13 20.76
N LEU A 503 8.39 -9.71 20.01
CA LEU A 503 8.24 -8.76 18.91
C LEU A 503 8.84 -9.37 17.65
N ILE A 504 8.09 -9.39 16.56
CA ILE A 504 8.64 -9.72 15.24
C ILE A 504 8.65 -8.44 14.41
N ASN A 505 9.85 -7.94 14.09
CA ASN A 505 10.04 -6.75 13.28
C ASN A 505 10.20 -7.13 11.81
N GLY A 506 9.26 -6.72 10.96
CA GLY A 506 9.25 -6.92 9.51
C GLY A 506 9.35 -5.63 8.73
N ALA A 507 9.74 -4.53 9.36
CA ALA A 507 9.94 -3.26 8.70
C ALA A 507 11.11 -3.31 7.72
N VAL A 508 11.06 -2.48 6.67
CA VAL A 508 12.10 -2.38 5.65
C VAL A 508 12.32 -0.92 5.29
N GLY A 509 13.55 -0.42 5.47
CA GLY A 509 13.90 0.97 5.22
C GLY A 509 13.65 1.44 3.77
N GLY A 510 13.23 2.70 3.61
CA GLY A 510 13.07 3.34 2.30
C GLY A 510 11.90 2.81 1.46
N THR A 511 10.86 2.27 2.11
CA THR A 511 9.73 1.65 1.40
C THR A 511 8.47 2.50 1.47
N ARG A 512 7.69 2.49 0.39
CA ARG A 512 6.33 3.06 0.30
C ARG A 512 5.28 2.05 0.72
N ILE A 513 4.08 2.52 1.07
CA ILE A 513 3.00 1.65 1.54
C ILE A 513 2.51 0.63 0.49
N ASP A 514 2.63 0.91 -0.81
CA ASP A 514 2.27 -0.03 -1.89
C ASP A 514 3.17 -1.28 -1.91
N GLN A 515 4.39 -1.17 -1.40
CA GLN A 515 5.35 -2.28 -1.34
C GLN A 515 5.10 -3.23 -0.15
N HIS A 516 4.26 -2.83 0.82
CA HIS A 516 3.89 -3.62 2.00
C HIS A 516 2.69 -4.52 1.75
N GLN A 517 2.05 -4.42 0.59
CA GLN A 517 0.82 -5.15 0.30
C GLN A 517 1.04 -6.67 0.26
N ARG A 518 0.00 -7.42 0.63
CA ARG A 518 0.00 -8.88 0.63
C ARG A 518 -0.02 -9.42 -0.80
N ASN A 519 0.85 -10.38 -1.09
CA ASN A 519 0.74 -11.17 -2.32
C ASN A 519 -0.35 -12.24 -2.14
N ASN A 520 -1.55 -12.00 -2.68
CA ASN A 520 -2.67 -12.94 -2.53
C ASN A 520 -2.46 -14.30 -3.21
N ALA A 521 -1.61 -14.37 -4.25
CA ALA A 521 -1.30 -15.64 -4.92
C ALA A 521 -0.31 -16.50 -4.11
N ASN A 522 0.59 -15.84 -3.36
CA ASN A 522 1.53 -16.50 -2.46
C ASN A 522 1.78 -15.64 -1.20
N PRO A 523 0.94 -15.76 -0.16
CA PRO A 523 0.99 -14.87 1.01
C PRO A 523 2.30 -14.92 1.80
N THR A 524 3.05 -16.02 1.71
CA THR A 524 4.32 -16.24 2.40
C THR A 524 5.53 -16.08 1.46
N ASP A 525 5.35 -15.42 0.32
CA ASP A 525 6.42 -15.11 -0.61
C ASP A 525 7.48 -14.22 0.06
N VAL A 526 8.60 -14.84 0.43
CA VAL A 526 9.74 -14.16 1.07
C VAL A 526 10.45 -13.15 0.17
N GLY A 527 10.14 -13.11 -1.13
CA GLY A 527 10.53 -12.01 -2.01
C GLY A 527 9.85 -10.69 -1.63
N THR A 528 8.66 -10.75 -1.03
CA THR A 528 7.86 -9.58 -0.61
C THR A 528 8.08 -9.22 0.85
N ILE A 529 7.86 -7.96 1.22
CA ILE A 529 7.97 -7.50 2.62
C ILE A 529 6.95 -8.21 3.50
N TYR A 530 5.68 -8.22 3.06
CA TYR A 530 4.59 -8.89 3.76
C TYR A 530 4.86 -10.38 3.95
N GLY A 531 5.27 -11.07 2.89
CA GLY A 531 5.46 -12.51 2.93
C GLY A 531 6.61 -12.96 3.83
N ARG A 532 7.70 -12.18 3.95
CA ARG A 532 8.74 -12.44 4.96
C ARG A 532 8.21 -12.36 6.39
N GLN A 533 7.41 -11.33 6.67
CA GLN A 533 6.80 -11.18 7.98
C GLN A 533 5.83 -12.34 8.29
N LEU A 534 4.91 -12.62 7.37
CA LEU A 534 3.93 -13.70 7.56
C LEU A 534 4.61 -15.07 7.71
N TRP A 535 5.60 -15.36 6.86
CA TRP A 535 6.35 -16.62 6.94
C TRP A 535 6.98 -16.81 8.32
N ARG A 536 7.68 -15.78 8.85
CA ARG A 536 8.30 -15.85 10.19
C ARG A 536 7.25 -16.04 11.28
N THR A 537 6.14 -15.30 11.24
CA THR A 537 5.08 -15.44 12.23
C THR A 537 4.42 -16.82 12.19
N GLN A 538 4.26 -17.41 11.00
CA GLN A 538 3.75 -18.77 10.83
C GLN A 538 4.71 -19.83 11.37
N GLN A 539 6.00 -19.74 11.05
CA GLN A 539 7.01 -20.67 11.58
C GLN A 539 7.16 -20.56 13.10
N ALA A 540 7.00 -19.35 13.65
CA ALA A 540 6.94 -19.12 15.09
C ALA A 540 5.65 -19.63 15.76
N LYS A 541 4.64 -20.04 14.98
CA LYS A 541 3.30 -20.44 15.44
C LYS A 541 2.56 -19.33 16.20
N LEU A 542 2.83 -18.07 15.86
CA LEU A 542 2.30 -16.90 16.55
C LEU A 542 1.15 -16.19 15.81
N THR A 543 0.70 -16.67 14.65
CA THR A 543 -0.29 -15.94 13.82
C THR A 543 -1.57 -15.57 14.59
N HIS A 544 -2.04 -16.45 15.46
CA HIS A 544 -3.24 -16.22 16.27
C HIS A 544 -2.93 -15.63 17.66
N GLY A 545 -1.66 -15.39 17.97
CA GLY A 545 -1.21 -14.80 19.24
C GLY A 545 -0.83 -13.32 19.13
N ILE A 546 -0.86 -12.72 17.94
CA ILE A 546 -0.53 -11.31 17.72
C ILE A 546 -1.63 -10.42 18.31
N ARG A 547 -1.26 -9.62 19.31
CA ARG A 547 -2.17 -8.70 20.02
C ARG A 547 -2.31 -7.34 19.34
N ALA A 548 -1.23 -6.84 18.73
CA ALA A 548 -1.23 -5.55 18.05
C ALA A 548 -0.19 -5.47 16.93
N VAL A 549 -0.44 -4.55 16.00
CA VAL A 549 0.52 -4.13 14.98
C VAL A 549 0.97 -2.70 15.27
N LEU A 550 2.28 -2.50 15.26
CA LEU A 550 2.96 -1.23 15.50
C LEU A 550 3.51 -0.75 14.14
N TRP A 551 2.89 0.30 13.59
CA TRP A 551 3.13 0.81 12.25
C TRP A 551 3.83 2.17 12.28
N HIS A 552 5.03 2.27 11.73
CA HIS A 552 5.67 3.56 11.44
C HIS A 552 6.16 3.63 10.01
N GLN A 553 5.43 4.37 9.19
CA GLN A 553 5.75 4.55 7.78
C GLN A 553 5.07 5.80 7.22
N GLY A 554 5.63 6.33 6.14
CA GLY A 554 5.02 7.38 5.32
C GLY A 554 6.06 8.29 4.71
N GLU A 555 7.30 8.27 5.20
CA GLU A 555 8.32 9.20 4.76
C GLU A 555 8.60 9.06 3.26
N ASN A 556 8.49 7.84 2.71
CA ASN A 556 8.67 7.60 1.28
C ASN A 556 7.40 7.82 0.43
N ASP A 557 6.24 8.06 1.04
CA ASP A 557 4.97 8.38 0.34
C ASP A 557 4.71 9.89 0.23
N GLN A 558 5.67 10.71 0.65
CA GLN A 558 5.59 12.17 0.54
C GLN A 558 5.80 12.65 -0.92
N GLY A 559 6.49 11.89 -1.76
CA GLY A 559 6.86 12.30 -3.13
C GLY A 559 5.74 12.19 -4.18
N ALA A 560 6.03 12.70 -5.38
CA ALA A 560 5.19 12.56 -6.59
C ALA A 560 5.52 11.27 -7.37
N ASP A 561 5.85 10.19 -6.65
CA ASP A 561 6.25 8.89 -7.18
C ASP A 561 5.28 7.78 -6.76
N GLY A 562 4.04 8.15 -6.41
CA GLY A 562 2.99 7.20 -6.04
C GLY A 562 2.67 6.22 -7.19
N PRO A 563 2.08 5.06 -6.87
CA PRO A 563 1.87 3.98 -7.85
C PRO A 563 0.90 4.33 -8.99
N THR A 564 0.11 5.40 -8.85
CA THR A 564 -0.82 5.90 -9.88
C THR A 564 -0.22 6.99 -10.78
N GLY A 565 1.03 7.42 -10.52
CA GLY A 565 1.60 8.59 -11.15
C GLY A 565 1.37 9.91 -10.41
N GLY A 566 0.63 9.89 -9.29
CA GLY A 566 0.33 11.04 -8.45
C GLY A 566 1.21 11.10 -7.19
N TYR A 567 0.82 11.94 -6.23
CA TYR A 567 1.47 11.98 -4.92
C TYR A 567 1.09 10.74 -4.09
N GLY A 568 2.03 10.20 -3.30
CA GLY A 568 1.80 8.99 -2.51
C GLY A 568 0.61 9.09 -1.53
N TYR A 569 0.33 10.30 -1.01
CA TYR A 569 -0.81 10.54 -0.11
C TYR A 569 -2.17 10.22 -0.74
N GLU A 570 -2.30 10.31 -2.07
CA GLU A 570 -3.57 10.12 -2.78
C GLU A 570 -4.10 8.69 -2.65
N THR A 571 -3.18 7.71 -2.56
CA THR A 571 -3.50 6.28 -2.43
C THR A 571 -3.27 5.72 -1.04
N TYR A 572 -2.61 6.46 -0.16
CA TYR A 572 -2.15 5.99 1.14
C TYR A 572 -3.28 5.42 2.01
N ARG A 573 -4.43 6.10 2.06
CA ARG A 573 -5.60 5.67 2.84
C ARG A 573 -6.05 4.27 2.42
N GLN A 574 -6.22 4.04 1.13
CA GLN A 574 -6.72 2.77 0.62
C GLN A 574 -5.71 1.64 0.88
N PHE A 575 -4.43 1.88 0.59
CA PHE A 575 -3.39 0.87 0.87
C PHE A 575 -3.25 0.54 2.35
N PHE A 576 -3.46 1.50 3.25
CA PHE A 576 -3.48 1.21 4.68
C PHE A 576 -4.68 0.35 5.06
N VAL A 577 -5.87 0.63 4.52
CA VAL A 577 -7.08 -0.16 4.77
C VAL A 577 -6.91 -1.60 4.25
N ASP A 578 -6.37 -1.77 3.05
CA ASP A 578 -6.12 -3.09 2.43
C ASP A 578 -5.06 -3.89 3.21
N LEU A 579 -4.02 -3.22 3.68
CA LEU A 579 -2.98 -3.81 4.51
C LEU A 579 -3.53 -4.23 5.88
N ALA A 580 -4.34 -3.38 6.51
CA ALA A 580 -5.00 -3.72 7.77
C ALA A 580 -6.01 -4.86 7.61
N ALA A 581 -6.71 -4.96 6.47
CA ALA A 581 -7.55 -6.11 6.15
C ALA A 581 -6.73 -7.40 6.02
N SER A 582 -5.59 -7.33 5.33
CA SER A 582 -4.65 -8.44 5.19
C SER A 582 -4.10 -8.90 6.56
N TRP A 583 -3.68 -7.96 7.41
CA TRP A 583 -3.26 -8.28 8.78
C TRP A 583 -4.38 -8.94 9.58
N LYS A 584 -5.61 -8.43 9.48
CA LYS A 584 -6.73 -9.00 10.23
C LYS A 584 -7.13 -10.39 9.72
N GLU A 585 -6.88 -10.70 8.45
CA GLU A 585 -7.05 -12.04 7.88
C GLU A 585 -6.01 -13.03 8.43
N ASP A 586 -4.73 -12.68 8.35
CA ASP A 586 -3.64 -13.59 8.72
C ASP A 586 -3.37 -13.60 10.25
N TYR A 587 -3.82 -12.55 10.96
CA TYR A 587 -3.69 -12.36 12.40
C TYR A 587 -5.06 -12.00 13.02
N PRO A 588 -5.98 -12.97 13.11
CA PRO A 588 -7.40 -12.71 13.41
C PRO A 588 -7.63 -12.07 14.79
N ASN A 589 -6.70 -12.27 15.72
CA ASN A 589 -6.82 -11.84 17.10
C ASN A 589 -6.17 -10.48 17.41
N ILE A 590 -5.75 -9.72 16.39
CA ILE A 590 -5.30 -8.33 16.61
C ILE A 590 -6.39 -7.54 17.33
N GLN A 591 -6.02 -6.93 18.45
CA GLN A 591 -6.91 -6.13 19.27
C GLN A 591 -6.76 -4.63 18.98
N HIS A 592 -5.57 -4.17 18.54
CA HIS A 592 -5.34 -2.75 18.28
C HIS A 592 -4.26 -2.51 17.21
N TYR A 593 -4.38 -1.40 16.48
CA TYR A 593 -3.35 -0.87 15.58
C TYR A 593 -2.78 0.42 16.16
N TYR A 594 -1.47 0.52 16.26
CA TYR A 594 -0.79 1.75 16.67
C TYR A 594 0.01 2.28 15.49
N ALA A 595 -0.41 3.42 14.95
CA ALA A 595 0.29 4.12 13.89
C ALA A 595 1.00 5.35 14.44
N PHE A 596 2.05 5.79 13.75
CA PHE A 596 2.68 7.08 14.01
C PHE A 596 2.38 8.04 12.86
N GLN A 597 1.99 9.29 13.19
CA GLN A 597 2.01 10.38 12.22
C GLN A 597 3.46 10.84 12.07
N ILE A 598 3.96 10.87 10.83
CA ILE A 598 5.30 11.39 10.55
C ILE A 598 5.34 12.89 10.84
N TRP A 599 6.51 13.40 11.21
CA TRP A 599 6.71 14.83 11.38
C TRP A 599 6.95 15.55 10.03
N PRO A 600 6.80 16.90 9.95
CA PRO A 600 6.85 17.65 8.70
C PRO A 600 8.19 17.46 7.94
N LYS A 601 8.12 17.29 6.61
CA LYS A 601 9.27 17.06 5.71
C LYS A 601 10.26 16.00 6.21
N SER A 602 9.77 14.93 6.80
CA SER A 602 10.62 13.81 7.23
C SER A 602 11.50 13.32 6.08
N CYS A 603 12.78 13.08 6.35
CA CYS A 603 13.77 12.69 5.32
C CYS A 603 13.87 13.65 4.10
N SER A 604 13.35 14.89 4.20
CA SER A 604 13.30 15.87 3.09
C SER A 604 12.57 15.39 1.83
N MET A 605 11.59 14.49 1.95
CA MET A 605 10.89 13.90 0.80
C MET A 605 9.61 14.66 0.36
N GLY A 606 9.08 15.55 1.21
CA GLY A 606 7.91 16.37 0.89
C GLY A 606 8.17 17.42 -0.18
N ILE A 607 7.25 17.53 -1.15
CA ILE A 607 7.32 18.47 -2.27
C ILE A 607 6.00 19.24 -2.32
N ASN A 608 6.07 20.58 -2.37
CA ASN A 608 4.89 21.45 -2.54
C ASN A 608 3.74 21.16 -1.54
N GLY A 609 4.06 20.82 -0.28
CA GLY A 609 3.06 20.55 0.77
C GLY A 609 2.44 19.15 0.72
N SER A 610 2.90 18.26 -0.16
CA SER A 610 2.43 16.86 -0.23
C SER A 610 2.52 16.11 1.10
N ASP A 611 3.52 16.42 1.94
CA ASP A 611 3.68 15.84 3.26
C ASP A 611 2.66 16.37 4.27
N ASN A 612 2.15 17.59 4.09
CA ASN A 612 1.04 18.12 4.88
C ASN A 612 -0.23 17.27 4.63
N HIS A 613 -0.52 16.96 3.37
CA HIS A 613 -1.65 16.10 2.98
C HIS A 613 -1.46 14.67 3.47
N LEU A 614 -0.26 14.09 3.36
CA LEU A 614 0.00 12.75 3.89
C LEU A 614 -0.24 12.67 5.39
N ARG A 615 0.24 13.65 6.15
CA ARG A 615 0.01 13.73 7.61
C ARG A 615 -1.49 13.85 7.93
N GLU A 616 -2.25 14.59 7.13
CA GLU A 616 -3.71 14.66 7.26
C GLU A 616 -4.38 13.30 7.00
N VAL A 617 -3.92 12.54 6.00
CA VAL A 617 -4.39 11.17 5.77
C VAL A 617 -4.12 10.32 7.01
N GLN A 618 -2.88 10.32 7.53
CA GLN A 618 -2.50 9.56 8.72
C GLN A 618 -3.35 9.94 9.94
N ARG A 619 -3.58 11.24 10.18
CA ARG A 619 -4.39 11.75 11.30
C ARG A 619 -5.83 11.24 11.28
N THR A 620 -6.39 11.06 10.08
CA THR A 620 -7.81 10.74 9.88
C THR A 620 -8.10 9.25 9.74
N LEU A 621 -7.07 8.40 9.60
CA LEU A 621 -7.21 6.93 9.61
C LEU A 621 -8.08 6.40 10.77
N PRO A 622 -7.94 6.86 12.04
CA PRO A 622 -8.78 6.40 13.14
C PRO A 622 -10.29 6.52 12.92
N LYS A 623 -10.74 7.41 12.02
CA LYS A 623 -12.18 7.54 11.71
C LYS A 623 -12.78 6.28 11.08
N LEU A 624 -11.95 5.40 10.50
CA LEU A 624 -12.38 4.21 9.78
C LEU A 624 -12.38 2.95 10.66
N PHE A 625 -11.78 3.01 11.85
CA PHE A 625 -11.51 1.84 12.69
C PHE A 625 -12.02 2.06 14.11
N SER A 626 -12.48 0.99 14.77
CA SER A 626 -12.79 1.03 16.20
C SER A 626 -11.54 0.98 17.06
N ASN A 627 -10.48 0.30 16.60
CA ASN A 627 -9.26 0.04 17.38
C ASN A 627 -7.99 0.45 16.62
N LEU A 628 -7.88 1.74 16.27
CA LEU A 628 -6.66 2.32 15.71
C LEU A 628 -6.35 3.64 16.42
N SER A 629 -5.13 3.77 16.93
CA SER A 629 -4.63 5.02 17.50
C SER A 629 -3.45 5.55 16.67
N VAL A 630 -3.35 6.87 16.57
CA VAL A 630 -2.24 7.56 15.90
C VAL A 630 -1.47 8.36 16.93
N MET A 631 -0.19 8.06 17.10
CA MET A 631 0.73 8.78 17.97
C MET A 631 1.48 9.87 17.20
N SER A 632 1.64 11.03 17.83
CA SER A 632 2.45 12.12 17.27
C SER A 632 3.93 11.83 17.47
N THR A 633 4.74 12.00 16.42
CA THR A 633 6.20 12.01 16.54
C THR A 633 6.75 13.41 16.86
N LEU A 634 5.89 14.43 16.89
CA LEU A 634 6.26 15.78 17.28
C LEU A 634 6.57 15.87 18.78
N GLY A 635 7.46 16.79 19.13
CA GLY A 635 7.87 17.01 20.52
C GLY A 635 8.86 15.96 21.06
N ILE A 636 9.22 14.94 20.28
CA ILE A 636 10.28 14.00 20.63
C ILE A 636 11.62 14.74 20.68
N LYS A 637 12.33 14.60 21.81
CA LYS A 637 13.64 15.23 22.05
C LYS A 637 14.66 14.16 22.48
N PRO A 638 15.86 14.14 21.88
CA PRO A 638 16.29 14.93 20.73
C PRO A 638 15.44 14.61 19.47
N PRO A 639 15.18 15.62 18.61
CA PRO A 639 14.37 15.43 17.42
C PRO A 639 15.08 14.52 16.41
N GLY A 640 14.31 14.00 15.47
CA GLY A 640 14.84 13.28 14.32
C GLY A 640 15.35 14.22 13.23
N GLY A 641 15.71 13.62 12.11
CA GLY A 641 15.90 14.28 10.81
C GLY A 641 15.18 13.44 9.76
N CYS A 642 15.92 12.48 9.23
CA CYS A 642 15.32 11.29 8.63
C CYS A 642 15.08 10.19 9.68
N HIS A 643 16.08 9.93 10.54
CA HIS A 643 15.99 8.97 11.64
C HIS A 643 16.18 9.65 12.99
N PHE A 644 15.73 8.98 14.05
CA PHE A 644 15.90 9.44 15.43
C PHE A 644 17.16 8.82 16.04
N PRO A 645 17.90 9.53 16.90
CA PRO A 645 18.95 8.91 17.70
C PRO A 645 18.34 8.02 18.79
N ALA A 646 19.15 7.20 19.46
CA ALA A 646 18.74 6.28 20.54
C ALA A 646 17.75 6.88 21.56
N LYS A 647 18.05 8.08 22.10
CA LYS A 647 17.16 8.76 23.06
C LYS A 647 15.82 9.17 22.44
N GLY A 648 15.80 9.56 21.16
CA GLY A 648 14.56 9.87 20.44
C GLY A 648 13.72 8.61 20.19
N TYR A 649 14.35 7.50 19.81
CA TYR A 649 13.65 6.20 19.72
C TYR A 649 13.13 5.72 21.09
N ALA A 650 13.83 5.97 22.19
CA ALA A 650 13.32 5.64 23.51
C ALA A 650 11.98 6.36 23.83
N GLU A 651 11.78 7.57 23.29
CA GLU A 651 10.51 8.30 23.43
C GLU A 651 9.35 7.63 22.68
N PHE A 652 9.60 6.98 21.54
CA PHE A 652 8.54 6.22 20.84
C PHE A 652 7.94 5.16 21.78
N ALA A 653 8.81 4.42 22.46
CA ALA A 653 8.41 3.42 23.44
C ALA A 653 7.70 4.05 24.66
N ARG A 654 8.21 5.18 25.18
CA ARG A 654 7.57 5.90 26.29
C ARG A 654 6.16 6.38 25.94
N LEU A 655 5.94 6.83 24.71
CA LEU A 655 4.66 7.34 24.22
C LEU A 655 3.64 6.22 24.02
N LEU A 656 4.05 5.08 23.43
CA LEU A 656 3.15 3.96 23.19
C LEU A 656 2.78 3.17 24.45
N HIS A 657 3.72 3.06 25.40
CA HIS A 657 3.57 2.20 26.58
C HIS A 657 2.24 2.43 27.35
N PRO A 658 1.86 3.64 27.78
CA PRO A 658 0.62 3.85 28.51
C PRO A 658 -0.63 3.56 27.67
N MET A 659 -0.60 3.82 26.35
CA MET A 659 -1.72 3.47 25.47
C MET A 659 -1.94 1.96 25.43
N MET A 660 -0.85 1.18 25.31
CA MET A 660 -0.92 -0.27 25.30
C MET A 660 -1.40 -0.82 26.65
N GLN A 661 -0.96 -0.23 27.76
CA GLN A 661 -1.46 -0.59 29.09
C GLN A 661 -2.97 -0.39 29.22
N GLN A 662 -3.50 0.71 28.70
CA GLN A 662 -4.94 0.99 28.73
C GLN A 662 -5.72 0.05 27.79
N HIS A 663 -5.32 -0.04 26.52
CA HIS A 663 -6.11 -0.74 25.50
C HIS A 663 -5.98 -2.27 25.58
N LEU A 664 -4.79 -2.80 25.88
CA LEU A 664 -4.50 -4.24 25.82
C LEU A 664 -4.47 -4.93 27.18
N TYR A 665 -4.11 -4.19 28.24
CA TYR A 665 -3.98 -4.70 29.59
C TYR A 665 -5.06 -4.18 30.54
N HIS A 666 -5.96 -3.32 30.03
CA HIS A 666 -7.08 -2.73 30.77
C HIS A 666 -6.64 -2.08 32.09
N ARG A 667 -5.44 -1.49 32.10
CA ARG A 667 -4.93 -0.73 33.24
C ARG A 667 -5.66 0.59 33.31
N HIS A 668 -6.17 0.92 34.50
CA HIS A 668 -6.66 2.25 34.78
C HIS A 668 -5.45 3.18 34.93
N LEU A 669 -5.33 4.15 34.05
CA LEU A 669 -4.31 5.18 34.07
C LEU A 669 -4.99 6.55 34.09
N ASP A 670 -4.51 7.45 34.93
CA ASP A 670 -5.09 8.80 35.05
C ASP A 670 -4.64 9.69 33.88
N GLY A 671 -5.59 10.40 33.28
CA GLY A 671 -5.33 11.33 32.16
C GLY A 671 -5.54 10.70 30.77
N SER A 672 -5.27 11.49 29.73
CA SER A 672 -5.37 11.07 28.33
C SER A 672 -3.99 10.76 27.77
N PHE A 673 -3.84 9.66 27.03
CA PHE A 673 -2.59 9.26 26.39
C PHE A 673 -2.64 9.39 24.86
N ASP A 674 -3.74 9.94 24.35
CA ASP A 674 -3.87 10.28 22.94
C ASP A 674 -3.33 11.69 22.69
N PRO A 675 -2.55 11.92 21.62
CA PRO A 675 -2.22 13.26 21.21
C PRO A 675 -3.51 14.04 20.86
N PRO A 676 -3.61 15.33 21.19
CA PRO A 676 -4.76 16.14 20.77
C PRO A 676 -4.97 16.07 19.25
N ASN A 677 -6.17 15.68 18.84
CA ASN A 677 -6.55 15.56 17.44
C ASN A 677 -7.73 16.49 17.14
N LEU A 678 -7.63 17.30 16.09
CA LEU A 678 -8.69 18.22 15.68
C LEU A 678 -9.95 17.46 15.25
N LYS A 679 -11.07 17.73 15.92
CA LYS A 679 -12.41 17.20 15.59
C LYS A 679 -13.14 18.07 14.58
N GLY A 680 -13.01 19.39 14.68
CA GLY A 680 -13.64 20.33 13.77
C GLY A 680 -13.10 21.75 13.91
N ALA A 681 -13.39 22.56 12.90
CA ALA A 681 -13.10 23.99 12.87
C ALA A 681 -14.35 24.73 12.39
N SER A 682 -14.72 25.83 13.03
CA SER A 682 -15.85 26.67 12.60
C SER A 682 -15.59 28.14 12.86
N PHE A 683 -16.25 29.00 12.09
CA PHE A 683 -16.35 30.43 12.44
C PHE A 683 -17.21 30.59 13.69
N THR A 684 -16.87 31.54 14.56
CA THR A 684 -17.69 31.82 15.74
C THR A 684 -18.91 32.69 15.42
N SER A 685 -18.86 33.42 14.31
CA SER A 685 -19.96 34.26 13.83
C SER A 685 -19.93 34.45 12.31
N SER A 686 -21.02 35.01 11.76
CA SER A 686 -21.10 35.39 10.35
C SER A 686 -20.14 36.51 9.93
N GLN A 687 -19.49 37.19 10.88
CA GLN A 687 -18.44 38.17 10.60
C GLN A 687 -17.14 37.52 10.11
N ARG A 688 -16.95 36.23 10.39
CA ARG A 688 -15.79 35.44 9.95
C ARG A 688 -14.43 36.07 10.29
N ASP A 689 -14.34 36.72 11.45
CA ASP A 689 -13.13 37.36 11.99
C ASP A 689 -12.54 36.59 13.18
N GLU A 690 -13.08 35.40 13.46
CA GLU A 690 -12.66 34.53 14.55
C GLU A 690 -13.07 33.07 14.25
N LEU A 691 -12.16 32.15 14.58
CA LEU A 691 -12.34 30.69 14.46
C LEU A 691 -12.35 30.03 15.83
N ILE A 692 -13.12 28.96 15.97
CA ILE A 692 -13.01 28.02 17.07
C ILE A 692 -12.61 26.64 16.53
N LEU A 693 -11.58 26.06 17.14
CA LEU A 693 -11.05 24.73 16.83
C LEU A 693 -11.35 23.80 18.00
N GLU A 694 -12.04 22.69 17.75
CA GLU A 694 -12.37 21.68 18.75
C GLU A 694 -11.39 20.51 18.65
N PHE A 695 -10.74 20.15 19.75
CA PHE A 695 -9.81 19.03 19.85
C PHE A 695 -10.39 17.87 20.67
N SER A 696 -9.81 16.67 20.50
CA SER A 696 -10.16 15.47 21.27
C SER A 696 -9.82 15.57 22.76
N ASN A 697 -8.84 16.40 23.10
CA ASN A 697 -8.27 16.53 24.44
C ASN A 697 -8.09 18.01 24.77
N HIS A 698 -7.90 18.32 26.05
CA HIS A 698 -7.53 19.67 26.47
C HIS A 698 -6.18 20.07 25.86
N VAL A 699 -6.06 21.35 25.49
CA VAL A 699 -4.88 21.89 24.82
C VAL A 699 -4.43 23.20 25.47
N GLU A 700 -3.12 23.45 25.41
CA GLU A 700 -2.49 24.65 25.94
C GLU A 700 -2.10 25.61 24.81
N TRP A 701 -2.56 26.85 24.90
CA TRP A 701 -2.19 27.90 23.95
C TRP A 701 -0.91 28.62 24.39
N LYS A 702 -0.06 28.93 23.40
CA LYS A 702 1.12 29.81 23.54
C LYS A 702 1.13 30.80 22.38
N ASP A 703 1.41 32.07 22.65
CA ASP A 703 1.39 33.12 21.61
C ASP A 703 2.42 32.90 20.49
N SER A 704 3.47 32.12 20.75
CA SER A 704 4.42 31.69 19.71
C SER A 704 3.79 30.80 18.62
N LEU A 705 2.58 30.26 18.85
CA LEU A 705 1.84 29.41 17.92
C LEU A 705 1.09 30.19 16.85
N VAL A 706 0.93 31.52 16.96
CA VAL A 706 0.18 32.33 15.97
C VAL A 706 0.64 32.03 14.53
N ASN A 707 1.94 31.95 14.31
CA ASN A 707 2.53 31.70 12.99
C ASN A 707 2.53 30.22 12.57
N GLN A 708 1.91 29.33 13.33
CA GLN A 708 1.83 27.89 13.05
C GLN A 708 0.45 27.48 12.51
N PHE A 709 -0.52 28.41 12.47
CA PHE A 709 -1.86 28.20 11.91
C PHE A 709 -2.01 29.03 10.63
N HIS A 710 -2.43 28.37 9.56
CA HIS A 710 -2.53 28.95 8.22
C HIS A 710 -3.92 28.72 7.67
N LEU A 711 -4.57 29.79 7.23
CA LEU A 711 -5.81 29.71 6.46
C LEU A 711 -5.47 29.77 4.97
N ASP A 712 -6.30 29.17 4.12
CA ASP A 712 -6.18 29.36 2.67
C ASP A 712 -6.33 30.84 2.28
N GLY A 713 -5.56 31.31 1.31
CA GLY A 713 -5.54 32.72 0.90
C GLY A 713 -4.35 33.49 1.49
N PRO A 714 -4.52 34.76 1.89
CA PRO A 714 -3.41 35.60 2.36
C PRO A 714 -2.67 34.99 3.55
N ALA A 715 -1.34 35.17 3.60
CA ALA A 715 -0.53 34.71 4.72
C ALA A 715 -0.79 35.53 5.99
N MET A 716 -0.49 34.94 7.16
CA MET A 716 -0.52 35.61 8.49
C MET A 716 -1.89 36.22 8.85
N GLN A 717 -2.97 35.48 8.63
CA GLN A 717 -4.33 35.92 8.99
C GLN A 717 -4.61 35.83 10.50
N VAL A 718 -3.99 34.90 11.22
CA VAL A 718 -4.17 34.74 12.67
C VAL A 718 -3.34 35.80 13.40
N VAL A 719 -3.94 36.51 14.36
CA VAL A 719 -3.26 37.57 15.15
C VAL A 719 -3.03 37.16 16.61
N THR A 720 -3.94 36.41 17.20
CA THR A 720 -3.83 35.88 18.56
C THR A 720 -4.69 34.65 18.71
N GLY A 721 -4.46 33.86 19.74
CA GLY A 721 -5.34 32.78 20.13
C GLY A 721 -5.52 32.68 21.63
N SER A 722 -6.41 31.80 22.05
CA SER A 722 -6.57 31.39 23.45
C SER A 722 -7.11 29.97 23.49
N ALA A 723 -6.75 29.20 24.52
CA ALA A 723 -7.32 27.87 24.75
C ALA A 723 -8.20 27.87 26.00
N LYS A 724 -9.32 27.14 25.93
CA LYS A 724 -10.19 26.85 27.07
C LYS A 724 -10.66 25.39 26.97
N GLY A 725 -10.14 24.53 27.84
CA GLY A 725 -10.37 23.09 27.76
C GLY A 725 -9.86 22.54 26.43
N ASN A 726 -10.74 21.87 25.68
CA ASN A 726 -10.42 21.31 24.36
C ASN A 726 -10.67 22.26 23.17
N HIS A 727 -10.95 23.54 23.42
CA HIS A 727 -11.20 24.53 22.37
C HIS A 727 -10.04 25.53 22.25
N VAL A 728 -9.62 25.82 21.02
CA VAL A 728 -8.73 26.94 20.69
C VAL A 728 -9.52 27.97 19.89
N THR A 729 -9.63 29.19 20.40
CA THR A 729 -10.19 30.33 19.68
C THR A 729 -9.05 31.10 19.03
N LEU A 730 -9.11 31.30 17.72
CA LEU A 730 -8.14 32.08 16.95
C LEU A 730 -8.80 33.38 16.46
N LYS A 731 -8.24 34.52 16.84
CA LYS A 731 -8.67 35.82 16.32
C LYS A 731 -7.95 36.11 15.01
N LEU A 732 -8.71 36.57 14.01
CA LEU A 732 -8.19 36.93 12.71
C LEU A 732 -7.97 38.45 12.59
N LYS A 733 -7.04 38.85 11.73
CA LYS A 733 -6.72 40.25 11.46
C LYS A 733 -7.93 41.03 10.92
N GLU A 734 -8.70 40.38 10.06
CA GLU A 734 -9.90 40.91 9.42
C GLU A 734 -10.84 39.74 9.04
N SER A 735 -12.07 40.06 8.63
CA SER A 735 -13.00 39.07 8.09
C SER A 735 -12.41 38.34 6.88
N THR A 736 -12.59 37.02 6.80
CA THR A 736 -12.00 36.21 5.73
C THR A 736 -13.02 35.40 4.92
N THR A 737 -12.65 35.10 3.68
CA THR A 737 -13.35 34.14 2.81
C THR A 737 -12.68 32.77 2.77
N SER A 738 -11.62 32.58 3.57
CA SER A 738 -10.93 31.29 3.75
C SER A 738 -11.92 30.17 4.07
N LYS A 739 -11.67 29.01 3.49
CA LYS A 739 -12.48 27.80 3.60
C LYS A 739 -11.77 26.70 4.38
N THR A 740 -10.46 26.77 4.52
CA THR A 740 -9.67 25.72 5.17
C THR A 740 -8.66 26.28 6.16
N ILE A 741 -8.25 25.43 7.09
CA ILE A 741 -7.18 25.72 8.04
C ILE A 741 -6.19 24.55 8.11
N THR A 742 -4.91 24.91 8.23
CA THR A 742 -3.76 24.01 8.36
C THR A 742 -2.97 24.38 9.61
N TYR A 743 -2.53 23.38 10.38
CA TYR A 743 -1.62 23.52 11.51
C TYR A 743 -0.30 22.79 11.21
N LEU A 744 0.81 23.54 11.29
CA LEU A 744 2.16 23.16 10.88
C LEU A 744 2.30 22.81 9.40
N ASP A 745 2.32 23.86 8.57
CA ASP A 745 2.79 23.77 7.18
C ASP A 745 4.30 23.48 7.15
N SER A 746 4.70 22.39 6.48
CA SER A 746 6.08 21.95 6.41
C SER A 746 7.03 22.94 5.73
N ALA A 747 6.53 23.91 4.98
CA ALA A 747 7.34 25.00 4.45
C ALA A 747 7.73 26.04 5.50
N ASN A 748 6.94 26.22 6.56
CA ASN A 748 7.02 27.39 7.45
C ASN A 748 6.82 27.05 8.95
N TRP A 749 7.23 25.86 9.39
CA TRP A 749 7.06 25.40 10.77
C TRP A 749 8.31 25.57 11.65
N ASN A 750 8.12 25.53 12.97
CA ASN A 750 9.22 25.53 13.96
C ASN A 750 9.07 24.34 14.93
N PRO A 751 10.08 23.44 15.06
CA PRO A 751 10.02 22.27 15.93
C PRO A 751 9.94 22.57 17.44
N ASP A 752 10.17 23.82 17.85
CA ASP A 752 10.02 24.26 19.24
C ASP A 752 8.66 24.94 19.52
N ASN A 753 7.89 25.28 18.47
CA ASN A 753 6.58 25.91 18.58
C ASN A 753 5.48 24.91 18.22
N LEU A 754 5.15 24.04 19.17
CA LEU A 754 4.12 23.02 19.00
C LEU A 754 2.95 23.28 19.96
N LEU A 755 1.74 23.05 19.48
CA LEU A 755 0.55 22.91 20.30
C LEU A 755 0.65 21.61 21.10
N TYR A 756 0.55 21.72 22.42
CA TYR A 756 0.56 20.58 23.33
C TYR A 756 -0.80 20.41 23.99
N GLY A 757 -1.13 19.15 24.30
CA GLY A 757 -2.19 18.85 25.25
C GLY A 757 -1.73 19.11 26.68
N GLU A 758 -2.68 19.29 27.60
CA GLU A 758 -2.39 19.31 29.05
C GLU A 758 -1.74 17.97 29.53
N ASN A 759 -1.85 16.91 28.73
CA ASN A 759 -1.17 15.63 28.91
C ASN A 759 0.31 15.64 28.47
N GLY A 760 0.84 16.77 28.00
CA GLY A 760 2.22 16.91 27.55
C GLY A 760 2.52 16.27 26.18
N LEU A 761 1.49 15.82 25.44
CA LEU A 761 1.64 15.27 24.11
C LEU A 761 1.44 16.35 23.04
N ALA A 762 2.32 16.38 22.04
CA ALA A 762 2.16 17.28 20.90
C ALA A 762 0.92 16.89 20.08
N ALA A 763 0.11 17.88 19.71
CA ALA A 763 -1.07 17.69 18.88
C ALA A 763 -0.69 17.10 17.51
N LEU A 764 -1.59 16.30 16.94
CA LEU A 764 -1.47 15.84 15.56
C LEU A 764 -1.64 17.02 14.61
N THR A 765 -0.87 17.03 13.54
CA THR A 765 -0.94 18.08 12.51
C THR A 765 -2.06 17.82 11.54
N PHE A 766 -2.68 18.88 11.05
CA PHE A 766 -3.79 18.79 10.11
C PHE A 766 -3.60 19.74 8.93
N CYS A 767 -4.11 19.35 7.77
CA CYS A 767 -3.95 20.09 6.52
C CYS A 767 -5.30 20.24 5.81
N ASP A 768 -5.57 21.46 5.35
CA ASP A 768 -6.76 21.84 4.58
C ASP A 768 -8.08 21.36 5.19
N VAL A 769 -8.19 21.43 6.52
CA VAL A 769 -9.41 21.05 7.21
C VAL A 769 -10.50 22.09 6.93
N PRO A 770 -11.68 21.68 6.45
CA PRO A 770 -12.77 22.62 6.17
C PRO A 770 -13.22 23.39 7.41
N ILE A 771 -13.41 24.70 7.24
CA ILE A 771 -14.01 25.59 8.24
C ILE A 771 -15.52 25.60 8.00
N GLN A 772 -16.28 25.21 9.03
CA GLN A 772 -17.74 25.21 9.00
C GLN A 772 -18.30 26.59 9.36
N GLU A 773 -19.47 26.92 8.84
CA GLU A 773 -20.27 28.02 9.40
C GLU A 773 -20.75 27.63 10.80
N ASN A 774 -20.90 28.60 11.70
CA ASN A 774 -21.51 28.34 12.99
C ASN A 774 -22.95 27.81 12.80
N LYS A 775 -23.34 26.81 13.59
CA LYS A 775 -24.72 26.29 13.60
C LYS A 775 -25.64 27.16 14.44
#